data_AF-A0A8C6RK57-F1
#
_entry.id   AF-A0A8C6RK57-F1
#
_cell.length_a   1.000
_cell.length_b   1.000
_cell.length_c   1.000
_cell.angle_alpha   90.00
_cell.angle_beta   90.00
_cell.angle_gamma   90.00
#
_symmetry.space_group_name_H-M   'P 1'
#
loop_
_entity.id
_entity.type
_entity.pdbx_description
1 polymer ?
#
loop_
_entity_poly.entity_id
_entity_poly.type
_entity_poly.pdbx_seq_one_letter_code
_entity_poly.pdbx_strand_id
1 'polypeptide(L)'
;DICRVCRSEGTPEKPLYHPCVCTGSIKFIHQECLVQWLKHSRKEYCELCKHRFAFTPIYSPDMPSRLPIQDIFAGLVTSIGTAIRYWFHYTLVAFAWLGVVPLTACRIYKCLFTGSVSSLLTLPLDMLSTENLLADCLQGCFVVTCTLCAFISLVWLREQIVHGGAPIWLEHAAPPFNAAGHHQNEAPVGGNGAENAAADQPANPPAENAVVGENPDAQDDQGEEEEEDNEEEDDAGVEDAADANNGAQDDMNWNALEWDRAAEELTWERMLGLDGSLVFLVSKKCSLMLSFSSLLAFCPYHIGHFSLVGLGFEEHVQASHFEGLITTIVGYILLAITLIICHALATLVKFHRSRRLLGVCYIVVKVSLLVVVEIGVFPLICGWWLDICSLEMFDATLKDRELSFQSAPGTTMFLHWLVGMVYVFYFASFILLLREVLRPGVLWFLRNLNDPDFNPVQEMIHLPIYRHLRRFILSVIVFGSIVLLMLWLPIRIIKSLLPNFLPYNVMLYSDAPVSELSLELLLLQVVLPALLEQGHTRQWLKGLVRAWTVTAGYLLDLHSYLLGDQEENENNANQHVNNNQHARNNNAIPVVGEGLHAAHQAILQQGGPVGFQPYRRPLNFPLRIFLLIVFMCITLLIASLICLTVPVFAGRWLMSFWTGTAKIHELYTAACGLYVCWLTIRAVTVLVAWMPQGRRVIFQKVKEWSLMIMKTLIVAVLLAGVVPLLLGLLFELVIVAPLRVPLDQTPLFYPWQDWALGVLHAKIIAAITLMGPQWWLKTVIEQVYANGIRNIDLHYIIRKLAAPVISVLLLSLCVPYVIASGVVPLLGVTAEMQNLVHRRIYPFLLMVVVLMGILSFQVRQFKRLYEHIKNDKYLVGQRLVNYERKSGKQGTSAPPPQSSQE
;
A
#
# COMPACT_ATOMS: atom_id res chain seq x y z
N ASP A 1 3.27 50.53 25.14
CA ASP A 1 3.19 49.16 24.59
C ASP A 1 4.57 48.51 24.66
N ILE A 2 4.65 47.23 25.02
CA ILE A 2 5.92 46.49 25.17
C ILE A 2 5.91 45.23 24.29
N CYS A 3 7.08 44.83 23.79
CA CYS A 3 7.25 43.61 23.01
C CYS A 3 7.02 42.35 23.85
N ARG A 4 6.23 41.38 23.36
CA ARG A 4 6.01 40.09 24.04
C ARG A 4 7.30 39.30 24.31
N VAL A 5 8.27 39.37 23.40
CA VAL A 5 9.50 38.56 23.46
C VAL A 5 10.58 39.25 24.29
N CYS A 6 11.06 40.41 23.84
CA CYS A 6 12.18 41.10 24.51
C CYS A 6 11.76 42.05 25.65
N ARG A 7 10.45 42.25 25.87
CA ARG A 7 9.86 43.13 26.90
C ARG A 7 10.29 44.60 26.83
N SER A 8 10.90 45.04 25.74
CA SER A 8 11.28 46.44 25.48
C SER A 8 10.14 47.22 24.83
N GLU A 9 10.14 48.54 25.01
CA GLU A 9 9.23 49.46 24.30
C GLU A 9 9.62 49.60 22.83
N GLY A 10 8.65 49.96 21.98
CA GLY A 10 8.91 50.22 20.56
C GLY A 10 9.57 51.58 20.34
N THR A 11 10.70 51.59 19.64
CA THR A 11 11.40 52.82 19.22
C THR A 11 11.07 53.14 17.75
N PRO A 12 11.32 54.37 17.26
CA PRO A 12 11.13 54.68 15.83
C PRO A 12 11.97 53.80 14.90
N GLU A 13 13.12 53.32 15.37
CA GLU A 13 13.98 52.38 14.64
C GLU A 13 13.50 50.92 14.74
N LYS A 14 12.87 50.54 15.87
CA LYS A 14 12.30 49.21 16.12
C LYS A 14 10.82 49.32 16.51
N PRO A 15 9.91 49.53 15.55
CA PRO A 15 8.49 49.68 15.85
C PRO A 15 7.86 48.35 16.28
N LEU A 16 6.83 48.44 17.14
CA LEU A 16 6.02 47.31 17.55
C LEU A 16 4.93 47.03 16.50
N TYR A 17 4.78 45.76 16.14
CA TYR A 17 3.75 45.26 15.26
C TYR A 17 2.70 44.46 16.02
N HIS A 18 1.48 44.45 15.51
CA HIS A 18 0.32 43.68 15.96
C HIS A 18 -0.03 42.60 14.93
N PRO A 19 0.71 41.48 14.85
CA PRO A 19 0.60 40.57 13.70
C PRO A 19 -0.47 39.47 13.84
N CYS A 20 -1.24 39.45 14.94
CA CYS A 20 -2.23 38.41 15.20
C CYS A 20 -3.43 38.94 15.99
N VAL A 21 -4.41 38.07 16.28
CA VAL A 21 -5.69 38.43 16.94
C VAL A 21 -5.58 38.49 18.47
N CYS A 22 -4.37 38.33 19.03
CA CYS A 22 -4.18 38.33 20.48
C CYS A 22 -4.50 39.70 21.10
N THR A 23 -4.82 39.71 22.39
CA THR A 23 -5.16 40.95 23.14
C THR A 23 -4.12 41.24 24.24
N GLY A 24 -4.16 42.45 24.80
CA GLY A 24 -3.22 42.87 25.86
C GLY A 24 -1.80 43.12 25.33
N SER A 25 -0.79 42.96 26.20
CA SER A 25 0.63 43.15 25.86
C SER A 25 1.20 42.06 24.93
N ILE A 26 0.57 40.88 24.89
CA ILE A 26 0.97 39.72 24.09
C ILE A 26 0.77 39.95 22.58
N LYS A 27 -0.06 40.94 22.23
CA LYS A 27 -0.38 41.27 20.84
C LYS A 27 0.74 42.03 20.11
N PHE A 28 1.65 42.68 20.85
CA PHE A 28 2.71 43.52 20.28
C PHE A 28 4.05 42.78 20.23
N ILE A 29 4.75 42.85 19.11
CA ILE A 29 6.05 42.20 18.91
C ILE A 29 6.92 43.00 17.94
N HIS A 30 8.24 43.04 18.17
CA HIS A 30 9.18 43.55 17.17
C HIS A 30 9.29 42.57 16.01
N GLN A 31 9.48 43.09 14.79
CA GLN A 31 9.66 42.26 13.60
C GLN A 31 10.84 41.28 13.76
N GLU A 32 12.00 41.76 14.21
CA GLU A 32 13.20 40.93 14.44
C GLU A 32 12.93 39.79 15.45
N CYS A 33 12.28 40.11 16.57
CA CYS A 33 11.95 39.13 17.60
C CYS A 33 11.00 38.04 17.07
N LEU A 34 10.05 38.40 16.20
CA LEU A 34 9.16 37.42 15.59
C LEU A 34 9.95 36.53 14.61
N VAL A 35 10.72 37.11 13.69
CA VAL A 35 11.49 36.34 12.69
C VAL A 35 12.44 35.33 13.36
N GLN A 36 13.15 35.77 14.40
CA GLN A 36 14.04 34.88 15.15
C GLN A 36 13.27 33.76 15.88
N TRP A 37 12.10 34.07 16.44
CA TRP A 37 11.23 33.07 17.06
C TRP A 37 10.73 32.03 16.05
N LEU A 38 10.28 32.46 14.87
CA LEU A 38 9.79 31.55 13.82
C LEU A 38 10.90 30.59 13.35
N LYS A 39 12.14 31.09 13.22
CA LYS A 39 13.31 30.28 12.86
C LYS A 39 13.59 29.17 13.88
N HIS A 40 13.42 29.45 15.17
CA HIS A 40 13.63 28.45 16.23
C HIS A 40 12.42 27.53 16.41
N SER A 41 11.19 28.04 16.25
CA SER A 41 9.98 27.26 16.53
C SER A 41 9.52 26.40 15.34
N ARG A 42 10.04 26.63 14.13
CA ARG A 42 9.58 26.02 12.87
C ARG A 42 8.06 26.10 12.68
N LYS A 43 7.42 27.21 13.11
CA LYS A 43 5.95 27.41 13.04
C LYS A 43 5.66 28.76 12.39
N GLU A 44 4.70 28.82 11.46
CA GLU A 44 4.32 30.06 10.75
C GLU A 44 3.06 30.77 11.31
N TYR A 45 2.49 30.23 12.39
CA TYR A 45 1.25 30.72 12.98
C TYR A 45 1.44 31.08 14.45
N CYS A 46 0.58 31.97 14.94
CA CYS A 46 0.56 32.32 16.35
C CYS A 46 0.13 31.11 17.19
N GLU A 47 0.93 30.74 18.18
CA GLU A 47 0.66 29.58 19.04
C GLU A 47 -0.63 29.70 19.86
N LEU A 48 -1.05 30.93 20.18
CA LEU A 48 -2.21 31.22 21.01
C LEU A 48 -3.51 31.30 20.21
N CYS A 49 -3.54 32.10 19.14
CA CYS A 49 -4.76 32.34 18.36
C CYS A 49 -4.80 31.59 17.01
N LYS A 50 -3.76 30.83 16.69
CA LYS A 50 -3.59 30.07 15.43
C LYS A 50 -3.67 30.90 14.15
N HIS A 51 -3.58 32.22 14.25
CA HIS A 51 -3.54 33.11 13.08
C HIS A 51 -2.17 33.03 12.40
N ARG A 52 -2.15 32.85 11.08
CA ARG A 52 -0.92 32.83 10.28
C ARG A 52 -0.35 34.25 10.18
N PHE A 53 0.95 34.40 10.46
CA PHE A 53 1.60 35.71 10.34
C PHE A 53 1.74 36.08 8.86
N ALA A 54 1.49 37.35 8.53
CA ALA A 54 1.57 37.84 7.16
C ALA A 54 2.73 38.82 7.02
N PHE A 55 3.54 38.63 5.98
CA PHE A 55 4.63 39.52 5.62
C PHE A 55 4.40 40.10 4.23
N THR A 56 4.68 41.38 4.04
CA THR A 56 4.65 42.05 2.72
C THR A 56 6.08 42.28 2.23
N PRO A 57 6.37 42.01 0.95
CA PRO A 57 7.70 42.29 0.39
C PRO A 57 7.96 43.80 0.35
N ILE A 58 9.14 44.23 0.80
CA ILE A 58 9.68 45.57 0.59
C ILE A 58 10.65 45.49 -0.59
N TYR A 59 10.31 46.17 -1.68
CA TYR A 59 11.17 46.29 -2.84
C TYR A 59 12.09 47.50 -2.73
N SER A 60 13.25 47.44 -3.37
CA SER A 60 14.18 48.58 -3.42
C SER A 60 13.52 49.80 -4.08
N PRO A 61 13.88 51.03 -3.66
CA PRO A 61 13.33 52.26 -4.22
C PRO A 61 13.62 52.43 -5.72
N ASP A 62 14.65 51.76 -6.23
CA ASP A 62 15.07 51.77 -7.64
C ASP A 62 14.28 50.77 -8.52
N MET A 63 13.22 50.13 -8.00
CA MET A 63 12.46 49.11 -8.74
C MET A 63 11.62 49.73 -9.89
N PRO A 64 11.84 49.35 -11.16
CA PRO A 64 11.05 49.84 -12.29
C PRO A 64 9.64 49.21 -12.31
N SER A 65 8.65 49.94 -12.84
CA SER A 65 7.24 49.46 -12.93
C SER A 65 7.05 48.19 -13.78
N ARG A 66 8.00 47.89 -14.67
CA ARG A 66 8.09 46.68 -15.48
C ARG A 66 9.55 46.25 -15.50
N LEU A 67 9.82 44.95 -15.32
CA LEU A 67 11.19 44.44 -15.38
C LEU A 67 11.78 44.65 -16.79
N PRO A 68 13.05 45.08 -16.91
CA PRO A 68 13.75 45.13 -18.19
C PRO A 68 13.78 43.75 -18.84
N ILE A 69 13.63 43.71 -20.18
CA ILE A 69 13.66 42.44 -20.94
C ILE A 69 14.99 41.71 -20.74
N GLN A 70 16.09 42.45 -20.52
CA GLN A 70 17.41 41.88 -20.24
C GLN A 70 17.43 41.08 -18.92
N ASP A 71 16.77 41.57 -17.87
CA ASP A 71 16.69 40.88 -16.58
C ASP A 71 15.80 39.64 -16.66
N ILE A 72 14.68 39.74 -17.39
CA ILE A 72 13.79 38.60 -17.63
C ILE A 72 14.51 37.53 -18.46
N PHE A 73 15.23 37.93 -19.50
CA PHE A 73 15.96 37.00 -20.35
C PHE A 73 17.13 36.36 -19.59
N ALA A 74 17.88 37.12 -18.79
CA ALA A 74 18.94 36.59 -17.95
C ALA A 74 18.40 35.58 -16.92
N GLY A 75 17.33 35.93 -16.19
CA GLY A 75 16.69 35.03 -15.23
C GLY A 75 16.04 33.81 -15.89
N LEU A 76 15.51 33.95 -17.11
CA LEU A 76 14.99 32.83 -17.89
C LEU A 76 16.14 31.91 -18.34
N VAL A 77 17.26 32.46 -18.79
CA VAL A 77 18.44 31.67 -19.20
C VAL A 77 19.05 30.93 -18.02
N THR A 78 19.15 31.55 -16.84
CA THR A 78 19.64 30.86 -15.63
C THR A 78 18.67 29.77 -15.17
N SER A 79 17.37 30.06 -15.13
CA SER A 79 16.34 29.07 -14.76
C SER A 79 16.22 27.92 -15.77
N ILE A 80 16.32 28.21 -17.07
CA ILE A 80 16.39 27.17 -18.10
C ILE A 80 17.71 26.41 -17.98
N GLY A 81 18.82 27.07 -17.68
CA GLY A 81 20.12 26.43 -17.47
C GLY A 81 20.11 25.44 -16.30
N THR A 82 19.57 25.84 -15.14
CA THR A 82 19.40 24.94 -14.00
C THR A 82 18.41 23.83 -14.31
N ALA A 83 17.25 24.15 -14.91
CA ALA A 83 16.28 23.14 -15.31
C ALA A 83 16.83 22.14 -16.33
N ILE A 84 17.65 22.58 -17.30
CA ILE A 84 18.34 21.71 -18.27
C ILE A 84 19.38 20.86 -17.55
N ARG A 85 20.15 21.43 -16.60
CA ARG A 85 21.11 20.66 -15.78
C ARG A 85 20.40 19.56 -14.98
N TYR A 86 19.34 19.89 -14.26
CA TYR A 86 18.53 18.92 -13.53
C TYR A 86 17.88 17.91 -14.48
N TRP A 87 17.28 18.34 -15.59
CA TRP A 87 16.68 17.44 -16.57
C TRP A 87 17.71 16.50 -17.18
N PHE A 88 18.89 16.99 -17.55
CA PHE A 88 19.99 16.16 -18.06
C PHE A 88 20.45 15.16 -17.00
N HIS A 89 20.57 15.60 -15.74
CA HIS A 89 20.93 14.73 -14.62
C HIS A 89 19.88 13.63 -14.40
N TYR A 90 18.60 13.98 -14.24
CA TYR A 90 17.52 13.01 -14.05
C TYR A 90 17.35 12.08 -15.26
N THR A 91 17.50 12.59 -16.49
CA THR A 91 17.43 11.74 -17.69
C THR A 91 18.62 10.80 -17.80
N LEU A 92 19.82 11.23 -17.40
CA LEU A 92 21.00 10.37 -17.31
C LEU A 92 20.81 9.30 -16.24
N VAL A 93 20.35 9.66 -15.04
CA VAL A 93 20.04 8.71 -13.96
C VAL A 93 18.96 7.72 -14.41
N ALA A 94 17.89 8.19 -15.06
CA ALA A 94 16.84 7.32 -15.60
C ALA A 94 17.37 6.40 -16.72
N PHE A 95 18.20 6.90 -17.63
CA PHE A 95 18.83 6.10 -18.67
C PHE A 95 19.80 5.06 -18.10
N ALA A 96 20.53 5.40 -17.04
CA ALA A 96 21.39 4.46 -16.33
C ALA A 96 20.55 3.36 -15.67
N TRP A 97 19.49 3.69 -14.93
CA TRP A 97 18.67 2.73 -14.19
C TRP A 97 17.69 1.92 -15.04
N LEU A 98 17.14 2.48 -16.11
CA LEU A 98 16.18 1.80 -16.99
C LEU A 98 16.85 1.19 -18.22
N GLY A 99 18.02 1.68 -18.62
CA GLY A 99 18.77 1.18 -19.78
C GLY A 99 20.01 0.39 -19.38
N VAL A 100 21.07 1.11 -18.98
CA VAL A 100 22.43 0.55 -18.84
C VAL A 100 22.52 -0.53 -17.76
N VAL A 101 22.00 -0.28 -16.56
CA VAL A 101 22.05 -1.22 -15.43
C VAL A 101 21.25 -2.51 -15.72
N PRO A 102 20.00 -2.45 -16.21
CA PRO A 102 19.27 -3.62 -16.68
C PRO A 102 19.99 -4.41 -17.76
N LEU A 103 20.49 -3.73 -18.80
CA LEU A 103 21.17 -4.39 -19.92
C LEU A 103 22.44 -5.12 -19.46
N THR A 104 23.27 -4.45 -18.66
CA THR A 104 24.48 -5.05 -18.10
C THR A 104 24.13 -6.21 -17.18
N ALA A 105 23.14 -6.07 -16.29
CA ALA A 105 22.68 -7.15 -15.41
C ALA A 105 22.14 -8.36 -16.18
N CYS A 106 21.34 -8.15 -17.24
CA CYS A 106 20.82 -9.23 -18.08
C CYS A 106 21.94 -10.01 -18.78
N ARG A 107 22.91 -9.29 -19.37
CA ARG A 107 24.01 -9.91 -20.13
C ARG A 107 24.99 -10.63 -19.22
N ILE A 108 25.29 -10.04 -18.06
CA ILE A 108 26.05 -10.70 -16.99
C ILE A 108 25.31 -11.97 -16.54
N TYR A 109 24.01 -11.88 -16.27
CA TYR A 109 23.19 -13.03 -15.89
C TYR A 109 23.25 -14.14 -16.96
N LYS A 110 22.99 -13.81 -18.23
CA LYS A 110 23.08 -14.77 -19.33
C LYS A 110 24.46 -15.42 -19.37
N CYS A 111 25.54 -14.63 -19.33
CA CYS A 111 26.90 -15.16 -19.34
C CYS A 111 27.23 -16.07 -18.16
N LEU A 112 26.79 -15.71 -16.94
CA LEU A 112 27.01 -16.51 -15.73
C LEU A 112 26.30 -17.87 -15.82
N PHE A 113 25.07 -17.92 -16.34
CA PHE A 113 24.27 -19.15 -16.38
C PHE A 113 24.46 -19.99 -17.67
N THR A 114 24.97 -19.43 -18.77
CA THR A 114 25.27 -20.18 -20.01
C THR A 114 26.61 -20.92 -20.00
N GLY A 115 27.45 -20.71 -18.99
CA GLY A 115 28.50 -21.65 -18.60
C GLY A 115 29.58 -21.97 -19.64
N SER A 116 30.19 -20.97 -20.28
CA SER A 116 31.43 -21.19 -21.04
C SER A 116 32.50 -20.13 -20.71
N VAL A 117 33.75 -20.57 -20.50
CA VAL A 117 34.90 -19.67 -20.26
C VAL A 117 35.13 -18.74 -21.47
N SER A 118 34.78 -19.20 -22.67
CA SER A 118 34.73 -18.40 -23.90
C SER A 118 33.75 -17.22 -23.81
N SER A 119 32.58 -17.41 -23.19
CA SER A 119 31.58 -16.34 -23.03
C SER A 119 32.04 -15.24 -22.06
N LEU A 120 32.85 -15.58 -21.05
CA LEU A 120 33.46 -14.58 -20.15
C LEU A 120 34.49 -13.71 -20.87
N LEU A 121 35.21 -14.28 -21.85
CA LEU A 121 36.19 -13.57 -22.67
C LEU A 121 35.53 -12.68 -23.73
N THR A 122 34.34 -13.04 -24.24
CA THR A 122 33.57 -12.21 -25.19
C THR A 122 32.63 -11.20 -24.51
N LEU A 123 32.46 -11.28 -23.19
CA LEU A 123 31.56 -10.44 -22.39
C LEU A 123 31.66 -8.93 -22.69
N PRO A 124 32.84 -8.31 -22.86
CA PRO A 124 32.94 -6.89 -23.21
C PRO A 124 32.36 -6.55 -24.60
N LEU A 125 32.47 -7.47 -25.55
CA LEU A 125 31.95 -7.31 -26.91
C LEU A 125 30.44 -7.61 -26.94
N ASP A 126 30.00 -8.63 -26.22
CA ASP A 126 28.58 -8.98 -26.08
C ASP A 126 27.80 -7.91 -25.29
N MET A 127 28.45 -7.20 -24.36
CA MET A 127 27.86 -6.06 -23.63
C MET A 127 27.57 -4.84 -24.53
N LEU A 128 28.18 -4.76 -25.71
CA LEU A 128 27.96 -3.68 -26.70
C LEU A 128 27.05 -4.09 -27.86
N SER A 129 26.61 -5.35 -27.95
CA SER A 129 25.68 -5.80 -29.00
C SER A 129 24.34 -5.03 -28.94
N THR A 130 23.75 -4.70 -30.08
CA THR A 130 22.45 -4.01 -30.16
C THR A 130 21.27 -4.96 -30.40
N GLU A 131 21.51 -6.27 -30.44
CA GLU A 131 20.47 -7.27 -30.68
C GLU A 131 19.57 -7.41 -29.44
N ASN A 132 18.25 -7.52 -29.67
CA ASN A 132 17.22 -7.75 -28.63
C ASN A 132 17.28 -6.78 -27.43
N LEU A 133 17.72 -5.54 -27.64
CA LEU A 133 17.95 -4.55 -26.57
C LEU A 133 16.73 -4.34 -25.66
N LEU A 134 15.52 -4.28 -26.23
CA LEU A 134 14.30 -4.12 -25.44
C LEU A 134 14.00 -5.35 -24.57
N ALA A 135 14.15 -6.56 -25.11
CA ALA A 135 13.89 -7.79 -24.37
C ALA A 135 14.94 -8.00 -23.26
N ASP A 136 16.22 -7.75 -23.55
CA ASP A 136 17.31 -7.79 -22.60
C ASP A 136 17.14 -6.74 -21.49
N CYS A 137 16.71 -5.52 -21.84
CA CYS A 137 16.42 -4.46 -20.89
C CYS A 137 15.27 -4.87 -19.95
N LEU A 138 14.15 -5.39 -20.46
CA LEU A 138 13.02 -5.83 -19.64
C LEU A 138 13.40 -7.00 -18.72
N GLN A 139 14.09 -8.01 -19.25
CA GLN A 139 14.60 -9.13 -18.45
C GLN A 139 15.64 -8.66 -17.42
N GLY A 140 16.48 -7.71 -17.80
CA GLY A 140 17.43 -7.04 -16.93
C GLY A 140 16.76 -6.26 -15.79
N CYS A 141 15.68 -5.53 -16.07
CA CYS A 141 14.91 -4.81 -15.06
C CYS A 141 14.36 -5.78 -14.02
N PHE A 142 13.89 -6.94 -14.46
CA PHE A 142 13.46 -8.00 -13.55
C PHE A 142 14.62 -8.51 -12.68
N VAL A 143 15.78 -8.81 -13.27
CA VAL A 143 16.98 -9.25 -12.53
C VAL A 143 17.44 -8.19 -11.52
N VAL A 144 17.51 -6.92 -11.92
CA VAL A 144 17.88 -5.79 -11.04
C VAL A 144 16.87 -5.63 -9.91
N THR A 145 15.58 -5.76 -10.20
CA THR A 145 14.53 -5.68 -9.16
C THR A 145 14.69 -6.82 -8.15
N CYS A 146 14.85 -8.06 -8.62
CA CYS A 146 15.04 -9.22 -7.75
C CYS A 146 16.30 -9.10 -6.88
N THR A 147 17.40 -8.61 -7.45
CA THR A 147 18.67 -8.44 -6.72
C THR A 147 18.62 -7.27 -5.73
N LEU A 148 17.94 -6.17 -6.05
CA LEU A 148 17.66 -5.09 -5.10
C LEU A 148 16.75 -5.54 -3.96
N CYS A 149 15.65 -6.24 -4.26
CA CYS A 149 14.75 -6.80 -3.24
C CYS A 149 15.50 -7.74 -2.30
N ALA A 150 16.36 -8.59 -2.84
CA ALA A 150 17.14 -9.53 -2.05
C ALA A 150 18.22 -8.80 -1.21
N PHE A 151 18.84 -7.72 -1.73
CA PHE A 151 19.74 -6.87 -0.96
C PHE A 151 19.02 -6.21 0.23
N ILE A 152 17.87 -5.57 -0.02
CA ILE A 152 17.03 -4.97 1.03
C ILE A 152 16.62 -6.03 2.05
N SER A 153 16.26 -7.24 1.60
CA SER A 153 15.90 -8.36 2.48
C SER A 153 17.07 -8.79 3.38
N LEU A 154 18.32 -8.75 2.89
CA LEU A 154 19.49 -9.05 3.72
C LEU A 154 19.79 -7.94 4.74
N VAL A 155 19.67 -6.67 4.33
CA VAL A 155 19.85 -5.52 5.25
C VAL A 155 18.82 -5.61 6.37
N TRP A 156 17.57 -5.85 6.02
CA TRP A 156 16.50 -6.05 7.00
C TRP A 156 16.72 -7.30 7.85
N LEU A 157 17.20 -8.41 7.28
CA LEU A 157 17.56 -9.61 8.06
C LEU A 157 18.70 -9.32 9.06
N ARG A 158 19.69 -8.50 8.69
CA ARG A 158 20.74 -8.03 9.61
C ARG A 158 20.10 -7.25 10.75
N GLU A 159 19.28 -6.25 10.47
CA GLU A 159 18.60 -5.45 11.51
C GLU A 159 17.81 -6.35 12.47
N GLN A 160 17.11 -7.36 11.94
CA GLN A 160 16.38 -8.33 12.77
C GLN A 160 17.30 -9.19 13.65
N ILE A 161 18.49 -9.57 13.17
CA ILE A 161 19.47 -10.31 13.99
C ILE A 161 20.09 -9.40 15.07
N VAL A 162 20.31 -8.12 14.77
CA VAL A 162 20.92 -7.15 15.69
C VAL A 162 19.93 -6.73 16.78
N HIS A 163 18.68 -6.39 16.42
CA HIS A 163 17.66 -5.94 17.38
C HIS A 163 16.92 -7.10 18.07
N GLY A 164 16.73 -8.24 17.39
CA GLY A 164 16.03 -9.41 17.92
C GLY A 164 16.89 -10.36 18.76
N GLY A 165 18.21 -10.11 18.82
CA GLY A 165 19.19 -10.97 19.48
C GLY A 165 19.61 -12.16 18.61
N ALA A 166 20.88 -12.56 18.70
CA ALA A 166 21.36 -13.72 17.96
C ALA A 166 20.83 -15.04 18.58
N PRO A 167 20.72 -16.12 17.80
CA PRO A 167 20.40 -17.43 18.37
C PRO A 167 21.39 -17.82 19.45
N ILE A 168 20.89 -18.42 20.52
CA ILE A 168 21.67 -18.87 21.67
C ILE A 168 22.87 -19.72 21.26
N TRP A 169 22.73 -20.59 20.24
CA TRP A 169 23.82 -21.44 19.74
C TRP A 169 24.94 -20.66 19.01
N LEU A 170 24.70 -19.42 18.58
CA LEU A 170 25.67 -18.54 17.91
C LEU A 170 26.56 -17.78 18.92
N GLU A 171 26.04 -17.45 20.11
CA GLU A 171 26.68 -16.60 21.13
C GLU A 171 27.51 -17.34 22.19
N HIS A 172 27.52 -18.68 22.21
CA HIS A 172 28.11 -19.52 23.27
C HIS A 172 29.66 -19.47 23.41
N ALA A 173 30.33 -18.32 23.29
CA ALA A 173 31.72 -18.15 23.73
C ALA A 173 32.14 -16.71 24.09
N ALA A 174 31.25 -15.89 24.65
CA ALA A 174 31.67 -14.74 25.46
C ALA A 174 31.24 -14.98 26.92
N PRO A 175 32.14 -14.94 27.92
CA PRO A 175 31.72 -14.89 29.32
C PRO A 175 30.94 -13.60 29.58
N PRO A 176 29.96 -13.60 30.50
CA PRO A 176 29.10 -12.45 30.72
C PRO A 176 29.91 -11.33 31.37
N PHE A 177 30.08 -10.22 30.66
CA PHE A 177 30.48 -8.96 31.27
C PHE A 177 29.38 -7.94 30.99
N ASN A 178 28.72 -7.52 32.08
CA ASN A 178 27.72 -6.47 32.19
C ASN A 178 26.34 -6.74 31.56
N ALA A 179 25.61 -7.68 32.16
CA ALA A 179 24.14 -7.66 32.18
C ALA A 179 23.66 -7.78 33.64
N ALA A 180 24.01 -6.76 34.45
CA ALA A 180 23.43 -6.55 35.77
C ALA A 180 22.83 -5.14 35.79
N GLY A 181 21.59 -5.03 35.31
CA GLY A 181 20.90 -3.75 35.25
C GLY A 181 19.78 -3.78 34.21
N HIS A 182 18.78 -4.63 34.44
CA HIS A 182 17.37 -4.50 34.04
C HIS A 182 16.77 -5.91 34.08
N HIS A 183 15.56 -6.03 34.63
CA HIS A 183 14.83 -7.26 34.98
C HIS A 183 15.13 -7.85 36.37
N GLN A 184 14.62 -7.17 37.39
CA GLN A 184 13.95 -7.86 38.51
C GLN A 184 13.00 -6.88 39.21
N ASN A 185 11.70 -7.00 38.89
CA ASN A 185 10.60 -6.75 39.83
C ASN A 185 9.30 -7.28 39.22
N GLU A 186 9.11 -8.60 39.30
CA GLU A 186 7.77 -9.18 39.41
C GLU A 186 7.67 -9.84 40.78
N ALA A 187 6.75 -9.35 41.59
CA ALA A 187 6.38 -9.91 42.88
C ALA A 187 5.52 -11.18 42.66
N PRO A 188 5.75 -12.27 43.40
CA PRO A 188 4.76 -13.31 43.54
C PRO A 188 3.91 -13.06 44.79
N VAL A 189 2.59 -12.94 44.58
CA VAL A 189 1.58 -13.12 45.63
C VAL A 189 1.29 -14.61 45.76
N GLY A 190 1.53 -15.17 46.94
CA GLY A 190 1.13 -16.52 47.32
C GLY A 190 1.33 -16.72 48.82
N GLY A 191 0.22 -16.87 49.55
CA GLY A 191 0.16 -16.67 51.00
C GLY A 191 0.60 -17.83 51.91
N ASN A 192 0.71 -17.43 53.18
CA ASN A 192 0.59 -18.17 54.45
C ASN A 192 1.61 -19.26 54.82
N GLY A 193 2.29 -19.04 55.96
CA GLY A 193 2.91 -20.09 56.77
C GLY A 193 3.95 -19.53 57.73
N ALA A 194 3.72 -19.67 59.03
CA ALA A 194 4.47 -19.08 60.14
C ALA A 194 5.88 -19.65 60.37
N GLU A 195 6.75 -18.84 61.01
CA GLU A 195 7.51 -19.11 62.25
C GLU A 195 8.93 -18.48 62.28
N ASN A 196 9.10 -17.56 63.24
CA ASN A 196 10.24 -17.35 64.15
C ASN A 196 11.71 -17.43 63.64
N ALA A 197 12.43 -16.31 63.66
CA ALA A 197 13.52 -16.03 64.64
C ALA A 197 14.34 -14.77 64.28
N ALA A 198 14.68 -13.99 65.32
CA ALA A 198 15.54 -12.79 65.35
C ALA A 198 17.00 -13.08 64.89
N ALA A 199 17.89 -12.12 64.59
CA ALA A 199 18.17 -10.88 65.32
C ALA A 199 19.07 -9.88 64.55
N ASP A 200 19.00 -8.64 65.03
CA ASP A 200 20.02 -7.57 65.15
C ASP A 200 20.51 -6.75 63.93
N GLN A 201 20.06 -5.49 63.94
CA GLN A 201 20.74 -4.30 63.40
C GLN A 201 21.97 -3.96 64.27
N PRO A 202 22.96 -3.17 63.78
CA PRO A 202 22.89 -1.69 63.81
C PRO A 202 23.58 -1.07 62.56
N ALA A 203 23.56 0.21 62.21
CA ALA A 203 22.84 1.42 62.57
C ALA A 203 23.20 2.43 61.45
N ASN A 204 22.24 3.27 61.03
CA ASN A 204 22.53 4.49 60.27
C ASN A 204 23.04 5.61 61.19
N PRO A 205 23.70 6.62 60.61
CA PRO A 205 23.40 8.01 60.98
C PRO A 205 23.10 8.87 59.71
N PRO A 206 22.64 10.13 59.83
CA PRO A 206 21.29 10.54 59.39
C PRO A 206 21.33 11.55 58.22
N ALA A 207 20.24 11.63 57.41
CA ALA A 207 19.23 12.71 57.38
C ALA A 207 19.78 14.07 56.93
N GLU A 208 19.26 14.72 55.89
CA GLU A 208 18.06 15.60 55.87
C GLU A 208 18.22 16.40 54.54
N ASN A 209 17.26 16.90 53.76
CA ASN A 209 15.82 17.14 53.81
C ASN A 209 15.41 17.32 52.31
N ALA A 210 14.34 16.68 51.82
CA ALA A 210 12.99 17.26 51.56
C ALA A 210 13.02 18.46 50.57
N VAL A 211 12.26 18.57 49.48
CA VAL A 211 10.80 18.38 49.23
C VAL A 211 10.61 18.40 47.69
N VAL A 212 10.03 17.36 47.08
CA VAL A 212 8.68 17.25 46.46
C VAL A 212 8.26 18.38 45.49
N GLY A 213 7.86 18.00 44.27
CA GLY A 213 7.09 18.81 43.33
C GLY A 213 6.92 18.15 41.95
N GLU A 214 5.89 17.30 41.86
CA GLU A 214 5.20 16.70 40.69
C GLU A 214 5.58 17.05 39.24
N ASN A 215 5.88 16.01 38.44
CA ASN A 215 5.32 15.56 37.12
C ASN A 215 4.53 16.53 36.21
N PRO A 216 4.29 16.21 34.90
CA PRO A 216 4.94 15.22 34.02
C PRO A 216 5.15 15.68 32.53
N ASP A 217 5.86 14.81 31.79
CA ASP A 217 5.72 14.44 30.35
C ASP A 217 5.67 15.49 29.23
N ALA A 218 6.64 15.36 28.31
CA ALA A 218 6.46 15.65 26.89
C ALA A 218 7.34 14.70 26.06
N GLN A 219 6.69 13.87 25.25
CA GLN A 219 7.29 13.06 24.21
C GLN A 219 6.56 13.35 22.89
N ASP A 220 7.38 13.52 21.85
CA ASP A 220 7.13 13.46 20.41
C ASP A 220 6.10 14.38 19.73
N ASP A 221 6.62 15.15 18.76
CA ASP A 221 5.91 15.43 17.51
C ASP A 221 6.93 15.47 16.36
N GLN A 222 6.83 14.49 15.46
CA GLN A 222 7.56 14.40 14.20
C GLN A 222 6.88 15.35 13.18
N GLY A 223 7.62 16.34 12.70
CA GLY A 223 7.19 17.27 11.67
C GLY A 223 8.13 17.23 10.47
N GLU A 224 7.54 16.96 9.32
CA GLU A 224 8.03 17.01 7.94
C GLU A 224 9.19 18.02 7.73
N GLU A 225 10.33 17.53 7.23
CA GLU A 225 11.44 18.38 6.80
C GLU A 225 11.28 18.72 5.31
N GLU A 226 11.08 20.01 5.05
CA GLU A 226 11.32 20.62 3.74
C GLU A 226 12.81 20.96 3.65
N GLU A 227 13.51 20.36 2.70
CA GLU A 227 14.89 20.70 2.36
C GLU A 227 14.90 21.96 1.45
N GLU A 228 15.58 23.01 1.89
CA GLU A 228 16.07 24.08 1.01
C GLU A 228 17.60 24.14 1.11
N ASP A 229 18.19 24.07 -0.08
CA ASP A 229 19.60 24.18 -0.42
C ASP A 229 20.30 25.38 0.24
N ASN A 230 21.52 25.17 0.75
CA ASN A 230 22.58 26.18 0.75
C ASN A 230 23.92 25.48 0.49
N GLU A 231 24.40 25.59 -0.74
CA GLU A 231 25.76 25.26 -1.13
C GLU A 231 26.72 26.42 -0.82
N GLU A 232 27.95 26.02 -0.47
CA GLU A 232 29.25 26.71 -0.59
C GLU A 232 29.64 27.78 0.45
N GLU A 233 30.63 27.41 1.28
CA GLU A 233 31.84 28.22 1.49
C GLU A 233 33.04 27.29 1.74
N ASP A 234 34.13 27.54 1.00
CA ASP A 234 35.43 26.87 0.99
C ASP A 234 36.12 26.86 2.36
N ASP A 235 36.81 25.77 2.72
CA ASP A 235 38.12 25.90 3.37
C ASP A 235 39.09 24.79 2.98
N ALA A 236 40.32 25.21 2.72
CA ALA A 236 41.41 24.44 2.16
C ALA A 236 42.36 23.97 3.26
N GLY A 237 42.71 22.69 3.22
CA GLY A 237 44.04 22.14 3.55
C GLY A 237 44.69 22.51 4.88
N VAL A 238 44.63 21.60 5.85
CA VAL A 238 45.77 21.30 6.74
C VAL A 238 45.86 19.79 6.93
N GLU A 239 46.91 19.20 6.37
CA GLU A 239 47.39 17.87 6.75
C GLU A 239 47.99 17.96 8.16
N ASP A 240 47.40 17.27 9.14
CA ASP A 240 48.07 17.01 10.41
C ASP A 240 48.41 15.52 10.51
N ALA A 241 49.68 15.25 10.27
CA ALA A 241 50.38 14.01 10.53
C ALA A 241 50.70 13.91 12.03
N ALA A 242 49.82 13.30 12.82
CA ALA A 242 50.15 12.83 14.16
C ALA A 242 49.13 11.81 14.68
N ASP A 243 49.25 10.55 14.27
CA ASP A 243 48.96 9.39 15.15
C ASP A 243 49.45 8.09 14.51
N ALA A 244 50.78 7.93 14.53
CA ALA A 244 51.46 6.70 14.15
C ALA A 244 52.14 6.10 15.38
N ASN A 245 51.41 5.79 16.46
CA ASN A 245 51.92 4.88 17.49
C ASN A 245 50.86 4.32 18.45
N ASN A 246 49.85 3.59 17.96
CA ASN A 246 49.06 2.66 18.79
C ASN A 246 48.62 1.43 17.97
N GLY A 247 49.52 0.89 17.15
CA GLY A 247 49.29 -0.33 16.39
C GLY A 247 49.68 -1.59 17.16
N ALA A 248 49.03 -1.90 18.28
CA ALA A 248 49.21 -3.19 18.95
C ALA A 248 48.13 -3.57 19.99
N GLN A 249 46.88 -3.07 19.92
CA GLN A 249 45.85 -3.59 20.84
C GLN A 249 44.39 -3.49 20.38
N ASP A 250 44.10 -3.33 19.08
CA ASP A 250 42.71 -3.20 18.58
C ASP A 250 42.15 -4.44 17.86
N ASP A 251 42.91 -5.52 17.71
CA ASP A 251 42.47 -6.71 16.95
C ASP A 251 41.41 -7.59 17.64
N MET A 252 40.86 -7.17 18.79
CA MET A 252 39.91 -7.97 19.58
C MET A 252 38.60 -7.25 19.95
N ASN A 253 38.33 -6.06 19.41
CA ASN A 253 37.03 -5.40 19.58
C ASN A 253 36.30 -5.27 18.24
N TRP A 254 35.33 -6.16 18.01
CA TRP A 254 34.49 -6.14 16.80
C TRP A 254 33.49 -4.98 16.94
N ASN A 255 33.86 -3.77 16.49
CA ASN A 255 33.03 -2.58 16.64
C ASN A 255 31.81 -2.62 15.71
N ALA A 256 30.62 -2.80 16.29
CA ALA A 256 29.34 -2.62 15.60
C ALA A 256 29.17 -1.19 15.03
N LEU A 257 29.89 -0.22 15.61
CA LEU A 257 29.89 1.20 15.25
C LEU A 257 30.38 1.49 13.81
N GLU A 258 31.32 0.70 13.27
CA GLU A 258 31.80 0.90 11.88
C GLU A 258 30.76 0.50 10.84
N TRP A 259 29.91 -0.48 11.17
CA TRP A 259 28.83 -0.92 10.28
C TRP A 259 27.61 -0.01 10.35
N ASP A 260 27.30 0.56 11.51
CA ASP A 260 26.20 1.51 11.64
C ASP A 260 26.53 2.83 10.93
N ARG A 261 27.79 3.28 10.98
CA ARG A 261 28.26 4.42 10.17
C ARG A 261 28.17 4.15 8.66
N ALA A 262 28.49 2.93 8.21
CA ALA A 262 28.36 2.55 6.81
C ALA A 262 26.88 2.45 6.34
N ALA A 263 25.94 2.21 7.26
CA ALA A 263 24.51 2.20 6.98
C ALA A 263 23.90 3.61 7.01
N GLU A 264 24.32 4.48 7.94
CA GLU A 264 23.92 5.89 8.02
C GLU A 264 24.40 6.70 6.80
N GLU A 265 25.53 6.34 6.19
CA GLU A 265 26.02 6.98 4.95
C GLU A 265 25.19 6.61 3.69
N LEU A 266 24.19 5.73 3.80
CA LEU A 266 23.44 5.12 2.70
C LEU A 266 22.01 5.70 2.53
N THR A 267 21.88 7.01 2.33
CA THR A 267 20.57 7.64 2.02
C THR A 267 20.00 7.13 0.69
N TRP A 268 18.66 7.14 0.53
CA TRP A 268 18.00 6.69 -0.71
C TRP A 268 18.44 7.50 -1.94
N GLU A 269 18.75 8.78 -1.74
CA GLU A 269 19.24 9.69 -2.78
C GLU A 269 20.64 9.29 -3.25
N ARG A 270 21.54 8.93 -2.33
CA ARG A 270 22.85 8.34 -2.64
C ARG A 270 22.76 6.95 -3.24
N MET A 271 21.82 6.12 -2.78
CA MET A 271 21.56 4.81 -3.38
C MET A 271 21.12 4.92 -4.83
N LEU A 272 20.23 5.87 -5.15
CA LEU A 272 19.72 6.07 -6.51
C LEU A 272 20.66 6.92 -7.38
N GLY A 273 21.63 7.61 -6.78
CA GLY A 273 22.58 8.49 -7.45
C GLY A 273 22.00 9.86 -7.82
N LEU A 274 20.97 10.29 -7.09
CA LEU A 274 20.32 11.58 -7.27
C LEU A 274 21.23 12.75 -6.82
N ASP A 275 22.18 12.51 -5.91
CA ASP A 275 23.21 13.46 -5.43
C ASP A 275 24.30 13.84 -6.46
N GLY A 276 24.26 13.34 -7.71
CA GLY A 276 25.28 13.68 -8.72
C GLY A 276 26.52 12.77 -8.75
N SER A 277 26.68 11.87 -7.77
CA SER A 277 27.80 10.90 -7.73
C SER A 277 27.58 9.69 -8.65
N LEU A 278 27.74 9.90 -9.97
CA LEU A 278 27.58 8.82 -10.97
C LEU A 278 28.61 7.69 -10.82
N VAL A 279 29.79 7.99 -10.25
CA VAL A 279 30.84 6.99 -9.98
C VAL A 279 30.37 5.98 -8.92
N PHE A 280 29.60 6.42 -7.92
CA PHE A 280 29.03 5.55 -6.89
C PHE A 280 28.00 4.57 -7.48
N LEU A 281 27.15 5.05 -8.40
CA LEU A 281 26.13 4.26 -9.09
C LEU A 281 26.76 3.19 -9.98
N VAL A 282 27.73 3.55 -10.81
CA VAL A 282 28.26 2.64 -11.84
C VAL A 282 29.28 1.64 -11.28
N SER A 283 30.20 2.05 -10.40
CA SER A 283 31.30 1.18 -9.98
C SER A 283 30.97 0.36 -8.73
N LYS A 284 30.58 1.02 -7.64
CA LYS A 284 30.27 0.36 -6.37
C LYS A 284 28.98 -0.45 -6.46
N LYS A 285 27.93 0.09 -7.08
CA LYS A 285 26.64 -0.60 -7.15
C LYS A 285 26.62 -1.76 -8.13
N CYS A 286 27.22 -1.64 -9.32
CA CYS A 286 27.40 -2.82 -10.19
C CYS A 286 28.27 -3.89 -9.54
N SER A 287 29.36 -3.52 -8.85
CA SER A 287 30.18 -4.49 -8.13
C SER A 287 29.38 -5.19 -7.02
N LEU A 288 28.57 -4.45 -6.27
CA LEU A 288 27.69 -5.02 -5.24
C LEU A 288 26.64 -5.95 -5.85
N MET A 289 25.98 -5.55 -6.95
CA MET A 289 25.01 -6.37 -7.67
C MET A 289 25.64 -7.66 -8.20
N LEU A 290 26.87 -7.57 -8.74
CA LEU A 290 27.63 -8.70 -9.27
C LEU A 290 28.02 -9.67 -8.16
N SER A 291 28.58 -9.18 -7.06
CA SER A 291 28.96 -9.99 -5.90
C SER A 291 27.73 -10.68 -5.31
N PHE A 292 26.61 -9.98 -5.20
CA PHE A 292 25.37 -10.51 -4.66
C PHE A 292 24.76 -11.60 -5.56
N SER A 293 24.68 -11.34 -6.87
CA SER A 293 24.20 -12.32 -7.86
C SER A 293 25.09 -13.56 -7.91
N SER A 294 26.39 -13.39 -7.75
CA SER A 294 27.35 -14.49 -7.70
C SER A 294 27.16 -15.36 -6.45
N LEU A 295 26.98 -14.74 -5.28
CA LEU A 295 26.87 -15.46 -4.01
C LEU A 295 25.50 -16.12 -3.81
N LEU A 296 24.39 -15.46 -4.15
CA LEU A 296 23.04 -15.97 -3.91
C LEU A 296 22.43 -16.72 -5.10
N ALA A 297 22.78 -16.44 -6.36
CA ALA A 297 22.15 -17.12 -7.49
C ALA A 297 23.10 -18.16 -8.12
N PHE A 298 24.32 -17.74 -8.43
CA PHE A 298 25.28 -18.57 -9.15
C PHE A 298 25.83 -19.73 -8.30
N CYS A 299 26.30 -19.48 -7.07
CA CYS A 299 26.85 -20.53 -6.22
C CYS A 299 25.85 -21.68 -5.95
N PRO A 300 24.60 -21.42 -5.49
CA PRO A 300 23.62 -22.48 -5.31
C PRO A 300 23.31 -23.20 -6.62
N TYR A 301 23.10 -22.47 -7.73
CA TYR A 301 22.78 -23.09 -9.02
C TYR A 301 23.84 -24.11 -9.46
N HIS A 302 25.13 -23.74 -9.42
CA HIS A 302 26.20 -24.65 -9.84
C HIS A 302 26.40 -25.83 -8.90
N ILE A 303 26.27 -25.62 -7.58
CA ILE A 303 26.31 -26.71 -6.59
C ILE A 303 25.17 -27.70 -6.86
N GLY A 304 23.96 -27.19 -7.14
CA GLY A 304 22.80 -28.00 -7.48
C GLY A 304 22.96 -28.74 -8.80
N HIS A 305 23.36 -28.04 -9.87
CA HIS A 305 23.57 -28.62 -11.20
C HIS A 305 24.63 -29.73 -11.18
N PHE A 306 25.80 -29.49 -10.57
CA PHE A 306 26.84 -30.52 -10.43
C PHE A 306 26.34 -31.75 -9.68
N SER A 307 25.53 -31.55 -8.64
CA SER A 307 24.99 -32.65 -7.84
C SER A 307 23.91 -33.44 -8.58
N LEU A 308 23.07 -32.77 -9.37
CA LEU A 308 22.03 -33.43 -10.18
C LEU A 308 22.64 -34.23 -11.33
N VAL A 309 23.67 -33.69 -11.97
CA VAL A 309 24.51 -34.38 -12.96
C VAL A 309 25.16 -35.61 -12.33
N GLY A 310 25.80 -35.44 -11.17
CA GLY A 310 26.46 -36.53 -10.45
C GLY A 310 25.53 -37.65 -9.96
N LEU A 311 24.24 -37.36 -9.76
CA LEU A 311 23.22 -38.32 -9.36
C LEU A 311 22.41 -38.90 -10.54
N GLY A 312 22.60 -38.41 -11.77
CA GLY A 312 21.91 -38.88 -12.97
C GLY A 312 20.43 -38.48 -13.07
N PHE A 313 20.02 -37.37 -12.44
CA PHE A 313 18.62 -36.91 -12.45
C PHE A 313 18.31 -35.86 -13.55
N GLU A 314 19.25 -35.56 -14.45
CA GLU A 314 19.11 -34.51 -15.46
C GLU A 314 17.84 -34.65 -16.31
N GLU A 315 17.54 -35.85 -16.81
CA GLU A 315 16.37 -36.08 -17.68
C GLU A 315 15.03 -35.79 -16.97
N HIS A 316 14.94 -36.09 -15.67
CA HIS A 316 13.74 -35.84 -14.88
C HIS A 316 13.56 -34.35 -14.57
N VAL A 317 14.67 -33.64 -14.38
CA VAL A 317 14.64 -32.19 -14.13
C VAL A 317 14.33 -31.42 -15.40
N GLN A 318 14.88 -31.83 -16.55
CA GLN A 318 14.54 -31.24 -17.86
C GLN A 318 13.06 -31.45 -18.21
N ALA A 319 12.51 -32.62 -17.90
CA ALA A 319 11.09 -32.92 -18.09
C ALA A 319 10.14 -32.04 -17.25
N SER A 320 10.63 -31.43 -16.16
CA SER A 320 9.81 -30.58 -15.28
C SER A 320 9.56 -29.17 -15.82
N HIS A 321 10.18 -28.75 -16.93
CA HIS A 321 10.19 -27.39 -17.49
C HIS A 321 10.74 -26.28 -16.57
N PHE A 322 11.09 -26.58 -15.31
CA PHE A 322 11.60 -25.65 -14.29
C PHE A 322 13.01 -26.01 -13.82
N GLU A 323 13.87 -26.42 -14.74
CA GLU A 323 15.25 -26.85 -14.45
C GLU A 323 15.99 -25.84 -13.57
N GLY A 324 15.94 -24.54 -13.90
CA GLY A 324 16.59 -23.48 -13.14
C GLY A 324 16.12 -23.34 -11.68
N LEU A 325 14.82 -23.50 -11.41
CA LEU A 325 14.28 -23.36 -10.05
C LEU A 325 14.62 -24.60 -9.20
N ILE A 326 14.50 -25.79 -9.77
CA ILE A 326 14.76 -27.03 -9.05
C ILE A 326 16.25 -27.16 -8.74
N THR A 327 17.11 -26.89 -9.73
CA THR A 327 18.58 -26.89 -9.55
C THR A 327 19.02 -25.91 -8.47
N THR A 328 18.50 -24.67 -8.46
CA THR A 328 18.83 -23.69 -7.40
C THR A 328 18.36 -24.13 -6.02
N ILE A 329 17.13 -24.64 -5.87
CA ILE A 329 16.61 -25.12 -4.57
C ILE A 329 17.46 -26.28 -4.03
N VAL A 330 17.77 -27.27 -4.88
CA VAL A 330 18.66 -28.39 -4.52
C VAL A 330 20.02 -27.86 -4.09
N GLY A 331 20.57 -26.90 -4.84
CA GLY A 331 21.81 -26.20 -4.52
C GLY A 331 21.83 -25.53 -3.15
N TYR A 332 20.77 -24.79 -2.82
CA TYR A 332 20.61 -24.14 -1.52
C TYR A 332 20.49 -25.15 -0.37
N ILE A 333 19.79 -26.27 -0.57
CA ILE A 333 19.68 -27.35 0.42
C ILE A 333 21.06 -27.94 0.68
N LEU A 334 21.82 -28.24 -0.37
CA LEU A 334 23.18 -28.76 -0.25
C LEU A 334 24.13 -27.75 0.40
N LEU A 335 24.03 -26.47 0.04
CA LEU A 335 24.79 -25.38 0.67
C LEU A 335 24.47 -25.26 2.16
N ALA A 336 23.19 -25.39 2.55
CA ALA A 336 22.81 -25.39 3.96
C ALA A 336 23.43 -26.58 4.72
N ILE A 337 23.41 -27.78 4.13
CA ILE A 337 24.00 -28.99 4.71
C ILE A 337 25.52 -28.82 4.87
N THR A 338 26.22 -28.33 3.83
CA THR A 338 27.67 -28.12 3.89
C THR A 338 28.05 -27.06 4.93
N LEU A 339 27.30 -25.95 5.02
CA LEU A 339 27.52 -24.92 6.05
C LEU A 339 27.32 -25.47 7.47
N ILE A 340 26.33 -26.34 7.69
CA ILE A 340 26.13 -27.02 8.99
C ILE A 340 27.34 -27.91 9.32
N ILE A 341 27.82 -28.70 8.37
CA ILE A 341 28.99 -29.59 8.56
C ILE A 341 30.24 -28.75 8.84
N CYS A 342 30.48 -27.69 8.07
CA CYS A 342 31.60 -26.78 8.29
C CYS A 342 31.52 -26.07 9.64
N HIS A 343 30.33 -25.66 10.09
CA HIS A 343 30.12 -25.09 11.42
C HIS A 343 30.41 -26.10 12.53
N ALA A 344 30.01 -27.36 12.37
CA ALA A 344 30.34 -28.43 13.31
C ALA A 344 31.85 -28.69 13.37
N LEU A 345 32.53 -28.75 12.23
CA LEU A 345 33.98 -28.89 12.15
C LEU A 345 34.71 -27.69 12.78
N ALA A 346 34.29 -26.46 12.49
CA ALA A 346 34.86 -25.25 13.11
C ALA A 346 34.67 -25.22 14.63
N THR A 347 33.56 -25.79 15.12
CA THR A 347 33.30 -25.97 16.55
C THR A 347 34.27 -26.98 17.16
N LEU A 348 34.55 -28.09 16.47
CA LEU A 348 35.55 -29.07 16.91
C LEU A 348 36.97 -28.48 16.96
N VAL A 349 37.32 -27.63 15.99
CA VAL A 349 38.64 -26.99 15.88
C VAL A 349 38.77 -25.72 16.75
N LYS A 350 37.69 -25.28 17.43
CA LYS A 350 37.64 -24.08 18.30
C LYS A 350 37.99 -22.76 17.59
N PHE A 351 37.84 -22.67 16.28
CA PHE A 351 38.03 -21.40 15.56
C PHE A 351 36.84 -20.47 15.72
N HIS A 352 36.94 -19.52 16.66
CA HIS A 352 35.84 -18.64 17.05
C HIS A 352 35.30 -17.76 15.90
N ARG A 353 36.20 -17.10 15.14
CA ARG A 353 35.82 -16.19 14.03
C ARG A 353 35.11 -16.93 12.89
N SER A 354 35.68 -18.06 12.45
CA SER A 354 35.11 -18.89 11.37
C SER A 354 33.76 -19.49 11.77
N ARG A 355 33.62 -19.95 13.03
CA ARG A 355 32.36 -20.47 13.56
C ARG A 355 31.22 -19.43 13.49
N ARG A 356 31.47 -18.19 13.94
CA ARG A 356 30.46 -17.11 13.89
C ARG A 356 30.06 -16.78 12.45
N LEU A 357 31.05 -16.65 11.54
CA LEU A 357 30.80 -16.36 10.13
C LEU A 357 29.96 -17.46 9.46
N LEU A 358 30.33 -18.73 9.63
CA LEU A 358 29.61 -19.88 9.08
C LEU A 358 28.19 -19.98 9.65
N GLY A 359 28.02 -19.66 10.94
CA GLY A 359 26.70 -19.63 11.59
C GLY A 359 25.78 -18.55 11.00
N VAL A 360 26.29 -17.34 10.76
CA VAL A 360 25.52 -16.25 10.10
C VAL A 360 25.18 -16.62 8.66
N CYS A 361 26.14 -17.15 7.88
CA CYS A 361 25.88 -17.62 6.52
C CYS A 361 24.80 -18.72 6.47
N TYR A 362 24.82 -19.65 7.43
CA TYR A 362 23.77 -20.67 7.55
C TYR A 362 22.40 -20.05 7.85
N ILE A 363 22.30 -19.06 8.74
CA ILE A 363 21.04 -18.37 9.04
C ILE A 363 20.48 -17.69 7.79
N VAL A 364 21.33 -17.00 7.01
CA VAL A 364 20.93 -16.35 5.75
C VAL A 364 20.36 -17.35 4.75
N VAL A 365 21.05 -18.48 4.53
CA VAL A 365 20.59 -19.53 3.62
C VAL A 365 19.30 -20.18 4.13
N LYS A 366 19.23 -20.48 5.43
CA LYS A 366 18.07 -21.09 6.08
C LYS A 366 16.82 -20.20 5.96
N VAL A 367 16.93 -18.91 6.28
CA VAL A 367 15.79 -17.97 6.20
C VAL A 367 15.34 -17.82 4.76
N SER A 368 16.28 -17.64 3.81
CA SER A 368 15.95 -17.58 2.37
C SER A 368 15.17 -18.80 1.88
N LEU A 369 15.61 -20.02 2.24
CA LEU A 369 14.92 -21.26 1.90
C LEU A 369 13.52 -21.34 2.52
N LEU A 370 13.38 -21.00 3.81
CA LEU A 370 12.08 -21.03 4.49
C LEU A 370 11.11 -20.00 3.90
N VAL A 371 11.58 -18.83 3.49
CA VAL A 371 10.77 -17.80 2.81
C VAL A 371 10.25 -18.32 1.46
N VAL A 372 11.10 -18.96 0.65
CA VAL A 372 10.68 -19.56 -0.62
C VAL A 372 9.62 -20.65 -0.41
N VAL A 373 9.75 -21.45 0.65
CA VAL A 373 8.77 -22.50 0.99
C VAL A 373 7.44 -21.90 1.46
N GLU A 374 7.46 -20.90 2.36
CA GLU A 374 6.24 -20.31 2.92
C GLU A 374 5.51 -19.35 1.95
N ILE A 375 6.24 -18.55 1.16
CA ILE A 375 5.66 -17.56 0.23
C ILE A 375 5.54 -18.11 -1.20
N GLY A 376 6.43 -19.00 -1.63
CA GLY A 376 6.38 -19.57 -2.99
C GLY A 376 5.60 -20.87 -3.03
N VAL A 377 6.10 -21.89 -2.34
CA VAL A 377 5.62 -23.29 -2.48
C VAL A 377 4.26 -23.50 -1.81
N PHE A 378 4.05 -22.99 -0.59
CA PHE A 378 2.80 -23.19 0.15
C PHE A 378 1.55 -22.68 -0.62
N PRO A 379 1.53 -21.45 -1.15
CA PRO A 379 0.42 -20.96 -1.96
C PRO A 379 0.25 -21.76 -3.26
N LEU A 380 1.34 -22.16 -3.91
CA LEU A 380 1.26 -22.96 -5.13
C LEU A 380 0.58 -24.31 -4.88
N ILE A 381 0.91 -25.01 -3.78
CA ILE A 381 0.21 -26.23 -3.36
C ILE A 381 -1.28 -25.96 -3.14
N CYS A 382 -1.62 -24.88 -2.44
CA CYS A 382 -3.02 -24.51 -2.21
C CYS A 382 -3.76 -24.22 -3.52
N GLY A 383 -3.12 -23.54 -4.47
CA GLY A 383 -3.67 -23.26 -5.80
C GLY A 383 -3.97 -24.53 -6.59
N TRP A 384 -3.06 -25.50 -6.59
CA TRP A 384 -3.28 -26.81 -7.21
C TRP A 384 -4.44 -27.57 -6.55
N TRP A 385 -4.53 -27.55 -5.22
CA TRP A 385 -5.67 -28.16 -4.52
C TRP A 385 -7.00 -27.54 -4.95
N LEU A 386 -7.07 -26.22 -5.08
CA LEU A 386 -8.26 -25.51 -5.54
C LEU A 386 -8.61 -25.86 -6.99
N ASP A 387 -7.64 -25.86 -7.91
CA ASP A 387 -7.90 -26.18 -9.33
C ASP A 387 -8.41 -27.62 -9.47
N ILE A 388 -7.70 -28.61 -8.90
CA ILE A 388 -8.07 -30.03 -8.96
C ILE A 388 -9.47 -30.26 -8.38
N CYS A 389 -9.80 -29.62 -7.26
CA CYS A 389 -11.12 -29.74 -6.64
C CYS A 389 -12.23 -29.05 -7.45
N SER A 390 -11.89 -28.11 -8.33
CA SER A 390 -12.83 -27.32 -9.14
C SER A 390 -13.02 -27.84 -10.58
N LEU A 391 -12.26 -28.85 -11.03
CA LEU A 391 -12.31 -29.37 -12.41
C LEU A 391 -13.73 -29.72 -12.87
N GLU A 392 -14.47 -30.46 -12.04
CA GLU A 392 -15.84 -30.87 -12.35
C GLU A 392 -16.84 -29.70 -12.38
N MET A 393 -16.48 -28.56 -11.80
CA MET A 393 -17.31 -27.35 -11.85
C MET A 393 -17.30 -26.74 -13.26
N PHE A 394 -16.19 -26.87 -14.00
CA PHE A 394 -15.98 -26.27 -15.32
C PHE A 394 -16.02 -27.26 -16.49
N ASP A 395 -16.39 -28.53 -16.25
CA ASP A 395 -16.32 -29.63 -17.23
C ASP A 395 -14.90 -29.89 -17.79
N ALA A 396 -13.87 -29.56 -17.01
CA ALA A 396 -12.48 -29.77 -17.38
C ALA A 396 -11.97 -31.12 -16.83
N THR A 397 -11.04 -31.76 -17.53
CA THR A 397 -10.37 -32.97 -17.05
C THR A 397 -8.92 -32.69 -16.65
N LEU A 398 -8.31 -33.60 -15.87
CA LEU A 398 -6.87 -33.53 -15.56
C LEU A 398 -6.00 -33.56 -16.83
N LYS A 399 -6.48 -34.19 -17.91
CA LYS A 399 -5.78 -34.23 -19.20
C LYS A 399 -5.76 -32.86 -19.87
N ASP A 400 -6.86 -32.12 -19.80
CA ASP A 400 -6.93 -30.76 -20.37
C ASP A 400 -6.00 -29.80 -19.61
N ARG A 401 -5.86 -30.00 -18.29
CA ARG A 401 -4.88 -29.27 -17.47
C ARG A 401 -3.44 -29.63 -17.79
N GLU A 402 -3.14 -30.91 -17.98
CA GLU A 402 -1.82 -31.35 -18.41
C GLU A 402 -1.44 -30.73 -19.76
N LEU A 403 -2.36 -30.72 -20.75
CA LEU A 403 -2.14 -30.06 -22.03
C LEU A 403 -1.93 -28.55 -21.89
N SER A 404 -2.71 -27.89 -21.01
CA SER A 404 -2.53 -26.47 -20.71
C SER A 404 -1.16 -26.20 -20.06
N PHE A 405 -0.73 -27.04 -19.12
CA PHE A 405 0.58 -26.93 -18.46
C PHE A 405 1.73 -27.13 -19.45
N GLN A 406 1.65 -28.13 -20.34
CA GLN A 406 2.66 -28.35 -21.38
C GLN A 406 2.73 -27.19 -22.39
N SER A 407 1.58 -26.60 -22.74
CA SER A 407 1.54 -25.46 -23.67
C SER A 407 2.15 -24.19 -23.08
N ALA A 408 1.95 -23.95 -21.79
CA ALA A 408 2.39 -22.72 -21.11
C ALA A 408 2.68 -22.98 -19.61
N PRO A 409 3.84 -23.59 -19.28
CA PRO A 409 4.13 -24.03 -17.91
C PRO A 409 4.32 -22.85 -16.94
N GLY A 410 4.96 -21.77 -17.40
CA GLY A 410 5.19 -20.58 -16.57
C GLY A 410 3.90 -19.85 -16.18
N THR A 411 3.00 -19.61 -17.14
CA THR A 411 1.74 -18.91 -16.89
C THR A 411 0.80 -19.74 -16.02
N THR A 412 0.74 -21.06 -16.25
CA THR A 412 -0.07 -21.96 -15.41
C THR A 412 0.45 -21.99 -13.98
N MET A 413 1.76 -22.10 -13.74
CA MET A 413 2.32 -21.99 -12.38
C MET A 413 1.99 -20.65 -11.71
N PHE A 414 2.18 -19.54 -12.44
CA PHE A 414 1.89 -18.22 -11.91
C PHE A 414 0.42 -18.06 -11.52
N LEU A 415 -0.51 -18.54 -12.35
CA LEU A 415 -1.94 -18.48 -12.05
C LEU A 415 -2.31 -19.33 -10.82
N HIS A 416 -1.77 -20.54 -10.69
CA HIS A 416 -1.99 -21.37 -9.50
C HIS A 416 -1.41 -20.72 -8.24
N TRP A 417 -0.20 -20.16 -8.32
CA TRP A 417 0.40 -19.41 -7.22
C TRP A 417 -0.44 -18.19 -6.83
N LEU A 418 -0.92 -17.41 -7.80
CA LEU A 418 -1.75 -16.23 -7.57
C LEU A 418 -3.07 -16.59 -6.88
N VAL A 419 -3.80 -17.58 -7.41
CA VAL A 419 -5.06 -18.06 -6.81
C VAL A 419 -4.83 -18.61 -5.41
N GLY A 420 -3.74 -19.37 -5.24
CA GLY A 420 -3.32 -19.89 -3.94
C GLY A 420 -3.00 -18.78 -2.93
N MET A 421 -2.31 -17.73 -3.36
CA MET A 421 -1.99 -16.58 -2.50
C MET A 421 -3.24 -15.84 -2.03
N VAL A 422 -4.16 -15.59 -2.96
CA VAL A 422 -5.44 -14.98 -2.66
C VAL A 422 -6.22 -15.83 -1.64
N TYR A 423 -6.22 -17.15 -1.80
CA TYR A 423 -6.85 -18.05 -0.83
C TYR A 423 -6.20 -18.00 0.56
N VAL A 424 -4.87 -18.06 0.65
CA VAL A 424 -4.13 -17.96 1.92
C VAL A 424 -4.45 -16.64 2.63
N PHE A 425 -4.50 -15.53 1.88
CA PHE A 425 -4.83 -14.21 2.40
C PHE A 425 -6.27 -14.12 2.95
N TYR A 426 -7.26 -14.64 2.23
CA TYR A 426 -8.65 -14.67 2.70
C TYR A 426 -8.84 -15.58 3.90
N PHE A 427 -8.16 -16.73 3.91
CA PHE A 427 -8.17 -17.64 5.05
C PHE A 427 -7.57 -16.98 6.29
N ALA A 428 -6.41 -16.32 6.16
CA ALA A 428 -5.79 -15.57 7.25
C ALA A 428 -6.73 -14.48 7.79
N SER A 429 -7.36 -13.71 6.89
CA SER A 429 -8.36 -12.69 7.25
C SER A 429 -9.56 -13.28 8.02
N PHE A 430 -10.02 -14.48 7.64
CA PHE A 430 -11.08 -15.19 8.35
C PHE A 430 -10.65 -15.65 9.74
N ILE A 431 -9.42 -16.17 9.90
CA ILE A 431 -8.87 -16.54 11.22
C ILE A 431 -8.80 -15.32 12.15
N LEU A 432 -8.45 -14.14 11.63
CA LEU A 432 -8.44 -12.90 12.41
C LEU A 432 -9.85 -12.51 12.88
N LEU A 433 -10.85 -12.64 12.01
CA LEU A 433 -12.24 -12.44 12.40
C LEU A 433 -12.69 -13.45 13.48
N LEU A 434 -12.29 -14.72 13.37
CA LEU A 434 -12.57 -15.72 14.39
C LEU A 434 -11.94 -15.36 15.75
N ARG A 435 -10.71 -14.83 15.77
CA ARG A 435 -10.04 -14.38 17.01
C ARG A 435 -10.76 -13.22 17.70
N GLU A 436 -11.48 -12.38 16.95
CA GLU A 436 -12.29 -11.32 17.55
C GLU A 436 -13.58 -11.80 18.21
N VAL A 437 -14.06 -13.00 17.85
CA VAL A 437 -15.32 -13.57 18.36
C VAL A 437 -15.06 -14.63 19.43
N LEU A 438 -14.03 -15.44 19.22
CA LEU A 438 -13.65 -16.53 20.12
C LEU A 438 -12.76 -16.02 21.24
N ARG A 439 -12.85 -16.69 22.38
CA ARG A 439 -12.01 -16.46 23.54
C ARG A 439 -10.51 -16.63 23.20
N PRO A 440 -9.61 -15.78 23.72
CA PRO A 440 -8.16 -15.96 23.58
C PRO A 440 -7.73 -17.31 24.17
N GLY A 441 -7.09 -18.15 23.35
CA GLY A 441 -6.63 -19.50 23.71
C GLY A 441 -7.40 -20.66 23.08
N VAL A 442 -8.56 -20.42 22.45
CA VAL A 442 -9.27 -21.49 21.69
C VAL A 442 -8.48 -21.89 20.44
N LEU A 443 -7.98 -20.90 19.70
CA LEU A 443 -7.17 -21.08 18.49
C LEU A 443 -5.68 -21.16 18.81
N TRP A 444 -5.29 -21.83 19.91
CA TRP A 444 -3.88 -21.91 20.34
C TRP A 444 -2.96 -22.61 19.31
N PHE A 445 -3.53 -23.45 18.44
CA PHE A 445 -2.79 -24.17 17.40
C PHE A 445 -2.52 -23.33 16.15
N LEU A 446 -3.28 -22.24 15.95
CA LEU A 446 -3.06 -21.26 14.89
C LEU A 446 -2.23 -20.10 15.45
N ARG A 447 -1.23 -19.66 14.69
CA ARG A 447 -0.35 -18.56 15.12
C ARG A 447 -1.09 -17.23 15.07
N ASN A 448 -0.84 -16.35 16.04
CA ASN A 448 -1.40 -15.00 16.05
C ASN A 448 -0.49 -14.10 15.21
N LEU A 449 -0.97 -13.63 14.06
CA LEU A 449 -0.18 -12.74 13.19
C LEU A 449 -0.19 -11.27 13.69
N ASN A 450 -1.09 -10.93 14.62
CA ASN A 450 -1.28 -9.59 15.18
C ASN A 450 -0.64 -9.40 16.57
N ASP A 451 0.19 -10.34 17.01
CA ASP A 451 0.90 -10.17 18.26
C ASP A 451 2.05 -9.16 18.00
N PRO A 452 2.10 -8.00 18.67
CA PRO A 452 3.14 -6.99 18.41
C PRO A 452 4.56 -7.50 18.66
N ASP A 453 4.70 -8.54 19.49
CA ASP A 453 5.99 -9.21 19.75
C ASP A 453 6.32 -10.28 18.69
N PHE A 454 5.42 -10.52 17.73
CA PHE A 454 5.58 -11.55 16.71
C PHE A 454 6.23 -11.01 15.44
N ASN A 455 7.54 -11.25 15.32
CA ASN A 455 8.26 -11.07 14.06
C ASN A 455 8.46 -12.43 13.36
N PRO A 456 7.82 -12.68 12.19
CA PRO A 456 7.87 -13.99 11.53
C PRO A 456 9.29 -14.43 11.18
N VAL A 457 10.14 -13.47 10.83
CA VAL A 457 11.53 -13.74 10.45
C VAL A 457 12.42 -14.00 11.66
N GLN A 458 12.17 -13.36 12.81
CA GLN A 458 12.85 -13.74 14.06
C GLN A 458 12.54 -15.19 14.42
N GLU A 459 11.29 -15.64 14.25
CA GLU A 459 10.96 -17.04 14.50
C GLU A 459 11.66 -18.00 13.53
N MET A 460 11.78 -17.64 12.25
CA MET A 460 12.55 -18.39 11.25
C MET A 460 14.04 -18.48 11.60
N ILE A 461 14.59 -17.47 12.27
CA ILE A 461 15.97 -17.47 12.77
C ILE A 461 16.11 -18.45 13.95
N HIS A 462 15.27 -18.34 14.98
CA HIS A 462 15.45 -19.06 16.24
C HIS A 462 15.01 -20.53 16.20
N LEU A 463 13.95 -20.90 15.47
CA LEU A 463 13.42 -22.27 15.50
C LEU A 463 14.18 -23.24 14.58
N PRO A 464 14.37 -24.52 14.96
CA PRO A 464 14.99 -25.52 14.09
C PRO A 464 14.10 -25.89 12.89
N ILE A 465 14.73 -26.24 11.76
CA ILE A 465 14.05 -26.56 10.48
C ILE A 465 12.97 -27.65 10.64
N TYR A 466 13.21 -28.68 11.46
CA TYR A 466 12.21 -29.74 11.71
C TYR A 466 10.89 -29.20 12.28
N ARG A 467 10.92 -28.18 13.16
CA ARG A 467 9.70 -27.57 13.69
C ARG A 467 8.94 -26.83 12.59
N HIS A 468 9.64 -26.13 11.69
CA HIS A 468 9.03 -25.49 10.53
C HIS A 468 8.43 -26.53 9.59
N LEU A 469 9.16 -27.59 9.25
CA LEU A 469 8.66 -28.64 8.35
C LEU A 469 7.41 -29.33 8.91
N ARG A 470 7.41 -29.69 10.20
CA ARG A 470 6.23 -30.26 10.87
C ARG A 470 5.03 -29.31 10.79
N ARG A 471 5.24 -28.01 11.03
CA ARG A 471 4.19 -27.00 10.94
C ARG A 471 3.69 -26.79 9.52
N PHE A 472 4.59 -26.78 8.54
CA PHE A 472 4.26 -26.70 7.12
C PHE A 472 3.38 -27.87 6.70
N ILE A 473 3.74 -29.11 7.07
CA ILE A 473 2.93 -30.30 6.75
C ILE A 473 1.55 -30.22 7.40
N LEU A 474 1.48 -29.83 8.69
CA LEU A 474 0.20 -29.61 9.37
C LEU A 474 -0.65 -28.55 8.67
N SER A 475 -0.04 -27.46 8.22
CA SER A 475 -0.71 -26.41 7.45
C SER A 475 -1.28 -26.97 6.15
N VAL A 476 -0.46 -27.65 5.33
CA VAL A 476 -0.91 -28.25 4.06
C VAL A 476 -2.08 -29.21 4.27
N ILE A 477 -2.05 -30.04 5.32
CA ILE A 477 -3.15 -30.97 5.63
C ILE A 477 -4.43 -30.21 6.03
N VAL A 478 -4.32 -29.21 6.92
CA VAL A 478 -5.48 -28.43 7.38
C VAL A 478 -6.09 -27.67 6.21
N PHE A 479 -5.30 -26.88 5.48
CA PHE A 479 -5.77 -26.10 4.35
C PHE A 479 -6.35 -26.98 3.24
N GLY A 480 -5.69 -28.10 2.95
CA GLY A 480 -6.18 -29.05 1.98
C GLY A 480 -7.52 -29.69 2.38
N SER A 481 -7.64 -30.18 3.61
CA SER A 481 -8.88 -30.80 4.11
C SER A 481 -10.08 -29.85 4.04
N ILE A 482 -9.85 -28.55 4.29
CA ILE A 482 -10.87 -27.50 4.18
C ILE A 482 -11.27 -27.30 2.71
N VAL A 483 -10.33 -27.30 1.77
CA VAL A 483 -10.63 -27.20 0.33
C VAL A 483 -11.49 -28.38 -0.16
N LEU A 484 -11.16 -29.61 0.25
CA LEU A 484 -11.99 -30.78 -0.09
C LEU A 484 -13.41 -30.67 0.46
N LEU A 485 -13.56 -30.16 1.68
CA LEU A 485 -14.85 -29.98 2.33
C LEU A 485 -15.65 -28.81 1.74
N MET A 486 -14.99 -27.71 1.39
CA MET A 486 -15.62 -26.48 0.91
C MET A 486 -15.83 -26.44 -0.60
N LEU A 487 -15.14 -27.26 -1.40
CA LEU A 487 -15.31 -27.28 -2.86
C LEU A 487 -15.65 -28.66 -3.39
N TRP A 488 -14.74 -29.63 -3.23
CA TRP A 488 -14.89 -30.94 -3.89
C TRP A 488 -16.18 -31.68 -3.48
N LEU A 489 -16.45 -31.76 -2.17
CA LEU A 489 -17.63 -32.44 -1.66
C LEU A 489 -18.95 -31.73 -2.07
N PRO A 490 -19.12 -30.41 -1.91
CA PRO A 490 -20.26 -29.67 -2.46
C PRO A 490 -20.48 -29.88 -3.96
N ILE A 491 -19.44 -29.81 -4.78
CA ILE A 491 -19.55 -29.96 -6.24
C ILE A 491 -20.09 -31.35 -6.60
N ARG A 492 -19.59 -32.40 -5.92
CA ARG A 492 -20.10 -33.76 -6.08
C ARG A 492 -21.57 -33.90 -5.66
N ILE A 493 -21.96 -33.26 -4.55
CA ILE A 493 -23.35 -33.23 -4.09
C ILE A 493 -24.24 -32.50 -5.11
N ILE A 494 -23.82 -31.34 -5.62
CA ILE A 494 -24.55 -30.56 -6.62
C ILE A 494 -24.75 -31.38 -7.89
N LYS A 495 -23.71 -32.05 -8.39
CA LYS A 495 -23.79 -32.91 -9.57
C LYS A 495 -24.80 -34.05 -9.40
N SER A 496 -24.90 -34.61 -8.20
CA SER A 496 -25.87 -35.65 -7.88
C SER A 496 -27.29 -35.14 -7.68
N LEU A 497 -27.48 -33.95 -7.06
CA LEU A 497 -28.79 -33.39 -6.72
C LEU A 497 -29.40 -32.58 -7.88
N LEU A 498 -28.56 -31.91 -8.68
CA LEU A 498 -28.94 -30.96 -9.73
C LEU A 498 -28.14 -31.22 -11.02
N PRO A 499 -28.48 -32.27 -11.80
CA PRO A 499 -27.68 -32.71 -12.95
C PRO A 499 -27.61 -31.68 -14.10
N ASN A 500 -28.57 -30.75 -14.20
CA ASN A 500 -28.62 -29.71 -15.23
C ASN A 500 -27.97 -28.38 -14.79
N PHE A 501 -27.45 -28.30 -13.57
CA PHE A 501 -26.92 -27.05 -13.02
C PHE A 501 -25.46 -26.80 -13.42
N LEU A 502 -24.63 -27.83 -13.36
CA LEU A 502 -23.25 -27.83 -13.86
C LEU A 502 -23.23 -28.24 -15.35
N PRO A 503 -22.22 -27.80 -16.14
CA PRO A 503 -21.04 -27.04 -15.74
C PRO A 503 -21.23 -25.53 -15.74
N TYR A 504 -20.30 -24.83 -15.09
CA TYR A 504 -20.20 -23.37 -15.19
C TYR A 504 -19.55 -22.98 -16.52
N ASN A 505 -20.32 -22.35 -17.40
CA ASN A 505 -19.85 -21.83 -18.68
C ASN A 505 -18.92 -20.62 -18.45
N VAL A 506 -17.61 -20.87 -18.53
CA VAL A 506 -16.56 -19.86 -18.65
C VAL A 506 -16.14 -19.87 -20.11
N MET A 507 -16.85 -19.13 -20.96
CA MET A 507 -16.49 -18.99 -22.38
C MET A 507 -15.27 -18.07 -22.48
N LEU A 508 -14.09 -18.65 -22.69
CA LEU A 508 -12.83 -17.93 -22.93
C LEU A 508 -12.56 -17.73 -24.45
N TYR A 509 -13.61 -17.67 -25.29
CA TYR A 509 -13.47 -17.70 -26.75
C TYR A 509 -13.37 -16.30 -27.39
N SER A 510 -12.11 -15.85 -27.49
CA SER A 510 -11.39 -15.23 -28.61
C SER A 510 -11.98 -14.18 -29.58
N ASP A 511 -13.29 -14.09 -29.84
CA ASP A 511 -13.74 -13.36 -31.05
C ASP A 511 -14.02 -11.86 -30.81
N ALA A 512 -14.03 -11.40 -29.55
CA ALA A 512 -14.03 -9.97 -29.22
C ALA A 512 -13.36 -9.69 -27.84
N PRO A 513 -12.03 -9.80 -27.74
CA PRO A 513 -11.32 -9.74 -26.46
C PRO A 513 -11.50 -8.41 -25.71
N VAL A 514 -11.74 -7.30 -26.41
CA VAL A 514 -11.86 -5.97 -25.78
C VAL A 514 -13.22 -5.79 -25.09
N SER A 515 -14.30 -6.39 -25.62
CA SER A 515 -15.64 -6.20 -25.09
C SER A 515 -15.89 -6.98 -23.80
N GLU A 516 -15.35 -8.20 -23.70
CA GLU A 516 -15.49 -9.03 -22.50
C GLU A 516 -14.60 -8.51 -21.36
N LEU A 517 -13.36 -8.12 -21.66
CA LEU A 517 -12.43 -7.56 -20.68
C LEU A 517 -12.98 -6.28 -20.01
N SER A 518 -13.69 -5.44 -20.76
CA SER A 518 -14.30 -4.21 -20.23
C SER A 518 -15.39 -4.49 -19.19
N LEU A 519 -16.15 -5.58 -19.36
CA LEU A 519 -17.25 -5.95 -18.46
C LEU A 519 -16.73 -6.71 -17.23
N GLU A 520 -15.70 -7.54 -17.40
CA GLU A 520 -14.96 -8.16 -16.29
C GLU A 520 -14.25 -7.11 -15.42
N LEU A 521 -13.61 -6.12 -16.04
CA LEU A 521 -12.99 -4.99 -15.33
C LEU A 521 -14.04 -4.14 -14.60
N LEU A 522 -15.21 -3.90 -15.19
CA LEU A 522 -16.30 -3.18 -14.53
C LEU A 522 -16.85 -3.96 -13.33
N LEU A 523 -17.01 -5.27 -13.46
CA LEU A 523 -17.40 -6.14 -12.35
C LEU A 523 -16.35 -6.09 -11.22
N LEU A 524 -15.07 -6.20 -11.55
CA LEU A 524 -13.98 -6.23 -10.59
C LEU A 524 -13.67 -4.87 -9.96
N GLN A 525 -13.93 -3.75 -10.65
CA GLN A 525 -13.59 -2.41 -10.19
C GLN A 525 -14.75 -1.61 -9.59
N VAL A 526 -16.00 -1.96 -9.91
CA VAL A 526 -17.20 -1.26 -9.43
C VAL A 526 -18.03 -2.16 -8.52
N VAL A 527 -18.33 -3.38 -8.97
CA VAL A 527 -19.24 -4.28 -8.25
C VAL A 527 -18.53 -4.95 -7.07
N LEU A 528 -17.34 -5.49 -7.29
CA LEU A 528 -16.58 -6.20 -6.26
C LEU A 528 -16.18 -5.29 -5.07
N PRO A 529 -15.68 -4.04 -5.28
CA PRO A 529 -15.41 -3.14 -4.18
C PRO A 529 -16.70 -2.69 -3.50
N ALA A 530 -17.79 -2.40 -4.22
CA ALA A 530 -19.05 -2.03 -3.56
C ALA A 530 -19.62 -3.13 -2.64
N LEU A 531 -19.36 -4.40 -2.95
CA LEU A 531 -19.70 -5.56 -2.11
C LEU A 531 -18.73 -5.76 -0.93
N LEU A 532 -17.43 -5.57 -1.16
CA LEU A 532 -16.38 -5.84 -0.16
C LEU A 532 -16.04 -4.65 0.76
N GLU A 533 -16.23 -3.41 0.29
CA GLU A 533 -15.80 -2.15 0.93
C GLU A 533 -16.83 -1.62 1.94
N GLN A 534 -18.00 -2.26 2.06
CA GLN A 534 -18.91 -1.93 3.14
C GLN A 534 -18.44 -2.63 4.42
N GLY A 535 -17.81 -1.91 5.36
CA GLY A 535 -17.47 -2.43 6.70
C GLY A 535 -18.63 -3.09 7.47
N HIS A 536 -19.87 -2.88 7.00
CA HIS A 536 -21.06 -3.59 7.47
C HIS A 536 -21.06 -5.10 7.13
N THR A 537 -20.42 -5.57 6.05
CA THR A 537 -20.33 -7.01 5.73
C THR A 537 -19.46 -7.74 6.75
N ARG A 538 -18.34 -7.14 7.17
CA ARG A 538 -17.50 -7.65 8.26
C ARG A 538 -18.25 -7.70 9.58
N GLN A 539 -18.95 -6.62 9.95
CA GLN A 539 -19.77 -6.60 11.17
C GLN A 539 -20.88 -7.66 11.12
N TRP A 540 -21.51 -7.84 9.97
CA TRP A 540 -22.53 -8.86 9.77
C TRP A 540 -21.95 -10.27 9.85
N LEU A 541 -20.81 -10.52 9.22
CA LEU A 541 -20.09 -11.79 9.29
C LEU A 541 -19.65 -12.10 10.73
N LYS A 542 -19.15 -11.09 11.46
CA LYS A 542 -18.85 -11.19 12.90
C LYS A 542 -20.09 -11.54 13.72
N GLY A 543 -21.22 -10.89 13.43
CA GLY A 543 -22.51 -11.19 14.05
C GLY A 543 -22.99 -12.61 13.76
N LEU A 544 -22.85 -13.08 12.52
CA LEU A 544 -23.21 -14.44 12.09
C LEU A 544 -22.33 -15.48 12.77
N VAL A 545 -21.01 -15.28 12.76
CA VAL A 545 -20.05 -16.16 13.46
C VAL A 545 -20.36 -16.20 14.95
N ARG A 546 -20.64 -15.05 15.59
CA ARG A 546 -21.04 -14.99 17.01
C ARG A 546 -22.36 -15.72 17.27
N ALA A 547 -23.36 -15.55 16.42
CA ALA A 547 -24.63 -16.27 16.56
C ALA A 547 -24.43 -17.79 16.43
N TRP A 548 -23.58 -18.22 15.49
CA TRP A 548 -23.21 -19.61 15.32
C TRP A 548 -22.45 -20.16 16.53
N THR A 549 -21.43 -19.44 17.05
CA THR A 549 -20.64 -19.89 18.20
C THR A 549 -21.47 -19.97 19.47
N VAL A 550 -22.41 -19.03 19.68
CA VAL A 550 -23.38 -19.08 20.79
C VAL A 550 -24.30 -20.29 20.65
N THR A 551 -24.85 -20.52 19.46
CA THR A 551 -25.75 -21.66 19.20
C THR A 551 -25.03 -23.00 19.40
N ALA A 552 -23.83 -23.15 18.84
CA ALA A 552 -23.00 -24.34 19.02
C ALA A 552 -22.56 -24.52 20.48
N GLY A 553 -22.22 -23.42 21.15
CA GLY A 553 -21.82 -23.38 22.55
C GLY A 553 -22.93 -23.84 23.49
N TYR A 554 -24.19 -23.46 23.24
CA TYR A 554 -25.33 -23.96 24.01
C TYR A 554 -25.69 -25.41 23.66
N LEU A 555 -25.66 -25.78 22.37
CA LEU A 555 -26.03 -27.14 21.94
C LEU A 555 -25.09 -28.22 22.48
N LEU A 556 -23.79 -27.90 22.57
CA LEU A 556 -22.75 -28.82 23.04
C LEU A 556 -22.28 -28.53 24.48
N ASP A 557 -22.89 -27.54 25.15
CA ASP A 557 -22.52 -27.07 26.49
C ASP A 557 -21.00 -26.79 26.60
N LEU A 558 -20.51 -26.02 25.61
CA LEU A 558 -19.14 -25.52 25.43
C LEU A 558 -19.09 -23.98 25.44
N HIS A 559 -20.17 -23.30 25.84
CA HIS A 559 -20.26 -21.84 25.86
C HIS A 559 -19.10 -21.18 26.62
N SER A 560 -18.82 -21.64 27.85
CA SER A 560 -17.71 -21.15 28.69
C SER A 560 -16.33 -21.35 28.04
N TYR A 561 -16.15 -22.41 27.24
CA TYR A 561 -14.90 -22.67 26.52
C TYR A 561 -14.71 -21.74 25.31
N LEU A 562 -15.77 -21.52 24.51
CA LEU A 562 -15.70 -20.75 23.25
C LEU A 562 -15.76 -19.24 23.45
N LEU A 563 -16.61 -18.75 24.36
CA LEU A 563 -16.92 -17.33 24.54
C LEU A 563 -16.48 -16.76 25.91
N GLY A 564 -16.15 -17.62 26.88
CA GLY A 564 -15.92 -17.21 28.27
C GLY A 564 -17.22 -17.00 29.04
N ASP A 565 -17.12 -16.79 30.36
CA ASP A 565 -18.28 -16.52 31.22
C ASP A 565 -18.59 -15.01 31.19
N GLN A 566 -19.83 -14.67 30.88
CA GLN A 566 -20.26 -13.32 30.47
C GLN A 566 -20.29 -12.30 31.64
N GLU A 567 -20.27 -12.77 32.89
CA GLU A 567 -20.47 -11.95 34.10
C GLU A 567 -19.26 -11.09 34.50
N GLU A 568 -18.02 -11.47 34.18
CA GLU A 568 -16.83 -10.63 34.48
C GLU A 568 -16.63 -9.50 33.45
N ASN A 569 -17.17 -9.65 32.24
CA ASN A 569 -16.93 -8.72 31.14
C ASN A 569 -17.85 -7.49 31.19
N GLU A 570 -19.05 -7.58 31.77
CA GLU A 570 -19.93 -6.40 31.97
C GLU A 570 -19.42 -5.48 33.10
N ASN A 571 -18.83 -6.04 34.15
CA ASN A 571 -18.20 -5.27 35.24
C ASN A 571 -16.89 -4.60 34.78
N ASN A 572 -16.06 -5.30 34.00
CA ASN A 572 -14.85 -4.71 33.42
C ASN A 572 -15.15 -3.74 32.26
N ALA A 573 -16.19 -3.98 31.44
CA ALA A 573 -16.58 -3.06 30.37
C ALA A 573 -17.08 -1.72 30.92
N ASN A 574 -17.82 -1.70 32.03
CA ASN A 574 -18.22 -0.44 32.67
C ASN A 574 -17.02 0.35 33.23
N GLN A 575 -15.96 -0.33 33.66
CA GLN A 575 -14.74 0.31 34.15
C GLN A 575 -13.83 0.79 32.99
N HIS A 576 -13.76 0.03 31.90
CA HIS A 576 -12.98 0.39 30.71
C HIS A 576 -13.64 1.46 29.83
N VAL A 577 -14.97 1.55 29.83
CA VAL A 577 -15.73 2.63 29.17
C VAL A 577 -15.50 3.96 29.87
N ASN A 578 -15.43 3.99 31.20
CA ASN A 578 -15.11 5.20 31.96
C ASN A 578 -13.67 5.71 31.70
N ASN A 579 -12.69 4.80 31.59
CA ASN A 579 -11.30 5.20 31.27
C ASN A 579 -11.10 5.60 29.79
N ASN A 580 -11.77 4.92 28.85
CA ASN A 580 -11.67 5.27 27.43
C ASN A 580 -12.41 6.56 27.05
N GLN A 581 -13.32 7.06 27.90
CA GLN A 581 -13.98 8.34 27.67
C GLN A 581 -13.08 9.53 28.02
N HIS A 582 -12.05 9.35 28.85
CA HIS A 582 -11.00 10.35 29.07
C HIS A 582 -9.91 10.32 27.99
N ALA A 583 -9.57 9.16 27.43
CA ALA A 583 -8.59 9.06 26.34
C ALA A 583 -9.14 9.51 24.96
N ARG A 584 -10.44 9.39 24.71
CA ARG A 584 -11.05 9.74 23.41
C ARG A 584 -11.21 11.24 23.16
N ASN A 585 -11.00 12.08 24.19
CA ASN A 585 -11.08 13.53 24.06
C ASN A 585 -9.77 14.17 23.57
N ASN A 586 -8.65 13.43 23.52
CA ASN A 586 -7.39 13.90 22.96
C ASN A 586 -6.99 12.99 21.78
N ASN A 587 -6.98 13.58 20.59
CA ASN A 587 -6.38 13.06 19.35
C ASN A 587 -7.11 11.90 18.64
N ALA A 588 -8.19 12.24 17.94
CA ALA A 588 -8.56 11.53 16.70
C ALA A 588 -9.35 12.46 15.76
N ILE A 589 -8.65 13.07 14.80
CA ILE A 589 -9.29 13.57 13.57
C ILE A 589 -9.53 12.33 12.69
N PRO A 590 -10.77 12.03 12.27
CA PRO A 590 -11.00 10.91 11.38
C PRO A 590 -10.56 11.32 9.96
N VAL A 591 -9.39 10.86 9.52
CA VAL A 591 -9.05 10.85 8.10
C VAL A 591 -9.83 9.71 7.47
N VAL A 592 -10.94 10.05 6.84
CA VAL A 592 -11.80 9.13 6.10
C VAL A 592 -11.27 9.04 4.68
N GLY A 593 -10.64 7.91 4.34
CA GLY A 593 -10.29 7.68 2.94
C GLY A 593 -9.22 6.64 2.67
N GLU A 594 -9.24 5.45 3.28
CA GLU A 594 -8.41 4.35 2.77
C GLU A 594 -9.15 3.02 2.84
N GLY A 595 -9.14 2.31 1.72
CA GLY A 595 -9.94 1.12 1.45
C GLY A 595 -9.49 -0.14 2.20
N LEU A 596 -9.80 -1.30 1.63
CA LEU A 596 -9.56 -2.64 2.20
C LEU A 596 -8.12 -2.84 2.74
N HIS A 597 -7.12 -2.14 2.16
CA HIS A 597 -5.73 -2.20 2.57
C HIS A 597 -5.45 -1.53 3.92
N ALA A 598 -5.99 -0.33 4.18
CA ALA A 598 -5.86 0.32 5.48
C ALA A 598 -6.71 -0.36 6.56
N ALA A 599 -7.81 -1.00 6.19
CA ALA A 599 -8.55 -1.88 7.11
C ALA A 599 -7.76 -3.14 7.45
N HIS A 600 -6.98 -3.69 6.51
CA HIS A 600 -6.05 -4.81 6.75
C HIS A 600 -4.85 -4.36 7.61
N GLN A 601 -4.38 -3.12 7.44
CA GLN A 601 -3.34 -2.53 8.26
C GLN A 601 -3.83 -2.20 9.68
N ALA A 602 -5.07 -1.73 9.83
CA ALA A 602 -5.73 -1.55 11.12
C ALA A 602 -6.03 -2.89 11.82
N ILE A 603 -6.19 -3.98 11.05
CA ILE A 603 -6.26 -5.33 11.61
C ILE A 603 -4.91 -5.70 12.23
N LEU A 604 -3.77 -5.43 11.58
CA LEU A 604 -2.44 -5.73 12.12
C LEU A 604 -2.15 -5.01 13.46
N GLN A 605 -2.74 -3.84 13.69
CA GLN A 605 -2.49 -3.02 14.87
C GLN A 605 -3.42 -3.30 16.07
N GLN A 606 -4.49 -4.09 15.91
CA GLN A 606 -5.40 -4.41 17.02
C GLN A 606 -4.97 -5.71 17.73
N GLY A 607 -4.17 -5.54 18.79
CA GLY A 607 -3.84 -6.62 19.73
C GLY A 607 -5.08 -7.13 20.46
N GLY A 608 -5.39 -8.41 20.31
CA GLY A 608 -6.37 -9.09 21.16
C GLY A 608 -5.83 -9.27 22.58
N PRO A 609 -6.68 -9.41 23.61
CA PRO A 609 -6.22 -9.60 24.98
C PRO A 609 -5.34 -10.85 25.10
N VAL A 610 -4.07 -10.63 25.46
CA VAL A 610 -3.09 -11.67 25.74
C VAL A 610 -3.23 -12.08 27.21
N GLY A 611 -3.85 -13.24 27.44
CA GLY A 611 -4.00 -13.76 28.80
C GLY A 611 -4.80 -15.05 28.88
N PHE A 612 -4.38 -15.95 29.77
CA PHE A 612 -5.16 -17.13 30.09
C PHE A 612 -6.40 -16.72 30.89
N GLN A 613 -7.55 -16.70 30.24
CA GLN A 613 -8.84 -16.62 30.94
C GLN A 613 -9.24 -18.01 31.51
N PRO A 614 -9.80 -18.10 32.72
CA PRO A 614 -10.33 -19.37 33.22
C PRO A 614 -11.56 -19.81 32.39
N TYR A 615 -11.81 -21.12 32.28
CA TYR A 615 -13.02 -21.67 31.67
C TYR A 615 -13.46 -22.95 32.39
N ARG A 616 -14.77 -23.22 32.36
CA ARG A 616 -15.32 -24.43 32.95
C ARG A 616 -15.21 -25.61 31.99
N ARG A 617 -14.54 -26.69 32.43
CA ARG A 617 -14.47 -27.96 31.68
C ARG A 617 -15.71 -28.83 31.97
N PRO A 618 -16.57 -29.12 30.99
CA PRO A 618 -17.70 -30.03 31.18
C PRO A 618 -17.27 -31.51 31.21
N LEU A 619 -18.18 -32.36 31.67
CA LEU A 619 -18.04 -33.82 31.59
C LEU A 619 -17.99 -34.27 30.12
N ASN A 620 -17.11 -35.22 29.80
CA ASN A 620 -16.85 -35.71 28.43
C ASN A 620 -16.36 -34.62 27.44
N PHE A 621 -15.54 -33.68 27.93
CA PHE A 621 -14.93 -32.61 27.13
C PHE A 621 -14.36 -33.05 25.76
N PRO A 622 -13.51 -34.09 25.62
CA PRO A 622 -12.94 -34.46 24.32
C PRO A 622 -13.99 -34.91 23.30
N LEU A 623 -15.04 -35.62 23.74
CA LEU A 623 -16.14 -36.03 22.86
C LEU A 623 -16.94 -34.83 22.37
N ARG A 624 -17.16 -33.83 23.24
CA ARG A 624 -17.86 -32.59 22.86
C ARG A 624 -17.04 -31.75 21.87
N ILE A 625 -15.73 -31.71 22.01
CA ILE A 625 -14.84 -31.07 21.03
C ILE A 625 -14.88 -31.82 19.69
N PHE A 626 -14.90 -33.14 19.70
CA PHE A 626 -15.08 -33.92 18.47
C PHE A 626 -16.43 -33.62 17.80
N LEU A 627 -17.53 -33.58 18.57
CA LEU A 627 -18.85 -33.19 18.06
C LEU A 627 -18.87 -31.74 17.53
N LEU A 628 -18.13 -30.83 18.15
CA LEU A 628 -17.98 -29.45 17.67
C LEU A 628 -17.30 -29.42 16.30
N ILE A 629 -16.22 -30.19 16.11
CA ILE A 629 -15.52 -30.29 14.82
C ILE A 629 -16.46 -30.88 13.75
N VAL A 630 -17.20 -31.94 14.07
CA VAL A 630 -18.18 -32.53 13.14
C VAL A 630 -19.29 -31.53 12.79
N PHE A 631 -19.84 -30.82 13.78
CA PHE A 631 -20.85 -29.79 13.57
C PHE A 631 -20.31 -28.64 12.70
N MET A 632 -19.06 -28.23 12.93
CA MET A 632 -18.36 -27.24 12.10
C MET A 632 -18.20 -27.74 10.66
N CYS A 633 -17.78 -28.98 10.44
CA CYS A 633 -17.67 -29.59 9.12
C CYS A 633 -19.01 -29.61 8.37
N ILE A 634 -20.10 -30.01 9.04
CA ILE A 634 -21.45 -30.05 8.44
C ILE A 634 -21.92 -28.64 8.10
N THR A 635 -21.75 -27.68 9.01
CA THR A 635 -22.20 -26.30 8.80
C THR A 635 -21.39 -25.60 7.71
N LEU A 636 -20.08 -25.84 7.61
CA LEU A 636 -19.24 -25.37 6.51
C LEU A 636 -19.67 -25.99 5.17
N LEU A 637 -19.98 -27.29 5.14
CA LEU A 637 -20.46 -27.98 3.94
C LEU A 637 -21.78 -27.37 3.44
N ILE A 638 -22.75 -27.17 4.34
CA ILE A 638 -24.05 -26.56 4.00
C ILE A 638 -23.86 -25.10 3.55
N ALA A 639 -23.05 -24.32 4.27
CA ALA A 639 -22.77 -22.94 3.91
C ALA A 639 -22.11 -22.84 2.52
N SER A 640 -21.16 -23.72 2.22
CA SER A 640 -20.55 -23.80 0.89
C SER A 640 -21.56 -24.19 -0.19
N LEU A 641 -22.39 -25.22 0.06
CA LEU A 641 -23.44 -25.64 -0.88
C LEU A 641 -24.37 -24.47 -1.22
N ILE A 642 -24.80 -23.70 -0.22
CA ILE A 642 -25.61 -22.50 -0.40
C ILE A 642 -24.84 -21.44 -1.21
N CYS A 643 -23.58 -21.18 -0.87
CA CYS A 643 -22.75 -20.16 -1.52
C CYS A 643 -22.48 -20.48 -3.00
N LEU A 644 -22.31 -21.75 -3.35
CA LEU A 644 -22.08 -22.18 -4.73
C LEU A 644 -23.39 -22.22 -5.54
N THR A 645 -24.51 -22.62 -4.93
CA THR A 645 -25.77 -22.83 -5.67
C THR A 645 -26.69 -21.61 -5.72
N VAL A 646 -26.94 -20.95 -4.58
CA VAL A 646 -28.00 -19.93 -4.45
C VAL A 646 -27.68 -18.66 -5.25
N PRO A 647 -26.47 -18.08 -5.19
CA PRO A 647 -26.11 -16.94 -6.02
C PRO A 647 -26.24 -17.25 -7.51
N VAL A 648 -25.67 -18.35 -7.99
CA VAL A 648 -25.72 -18.70 -9.42
C VAL A 648 -27.16 -18.98 -9.87
N PHE A 649 -27.96 -19.68 -9.06
CA PHE A 649 -29.37 -19.93 -9.37
C PHE A 649 -30.18 -18.63 -9.46
N ALA A 650 -30.06 -17.74 -8.48
CA ALA A 650 -30.72 -16.44 -8.48
C ALA A 650 -30.26 -15.58 -9.66
N GLY A 651 -28.97 -15.65 -10.01
CA GLY A 651 -28.37 -14.97 -11.14
C GLY A 651 -28.90 -15.44 -12.49
N ARG A 652 -28.92 -16.76 -12.73
CA ARG A 652 -29.48 -17.36 -13.95
C ARG A 652 -30.97 -17.02 -14.09
N TRP A 653 -31.72 -17.10 -12.98
CA TRP A 653 -33.11 -16.70 -12.96
C TRP A 653 -33.30 -15.23 -13.35
N LEU A 654 -32.51 -14.32 -12.74
CA LEU A 654 -32.59 -12.89 -13.06
C LEU A 654 -32.22 -12.60 -14.52
N MET A 655 -31.14 -13.19 -15.02
CA MET A 655 -30.67 -12.93 -16.37
C MET A 655 -31.60 -13.52 -17.44
N SER A 656 -32.32 -14.61 -17.14
CA SER A 656 -33.29 -15.21 -18.06
C SER A 656 -34.39 -14.23 -18.52
N PHE A 657 -34.73 -13.23 -17.69
CA PHE A 657 -35.68 -12.18 -18.07
C PHE A 657 -35.18 -11.27 -19.20
N TRP A 658 -33.86 -11.06 -19.29
CA TRP A 658 -33.25 -10.11 -20.23
C TRP A 658 -32.71 -10.79 -21.49
N THR A 659 -32.04 -11.94 -21.33
CA THR A 659 -31.31 -12.60 -22.43
C THR A 659 -31.99 -13.87 -22.94
N GLY A 660 -33.16 -14.22 -22.39
CA GLY A 660 -33.87 -15.45 -22.75
C GLY A 660 -33.05 -16.70 -22.44
N THR A 661 -32.90 -17.59 -23.42
CA THR A 661 -32.17 -18.87 -23.30
C THR A 661 -30.68 -18.79 -23.66
N ALA A 662 -30.14 -17.59 -23.92
CA ALA A 662 -28.72 -17.44 -24.26
C ALA A 662 -27.83 -17.82 -23.07
N LYS A 663 -26.78 -18.60 -23.32
CA LYS A 663 -25.76 -18.94 -22.30
C LYS A 663 -24.89 -17.72 -22.05
N ILE A 664 -24.97 -17.18 -20.84
CA ILE A 664 -24.15 -16.04 -20.38
C ILE A 664 -22.98 -16.59 -19.57
N HIS A 665 -21.87 -15.85 -19.56
CA HIS A 665 -20.73 -16.12 -18.69
C HIS A 665 -21.17 -16.23 -17.22
N GLU A 666 -20.85 -17.34 -16.56
CA GLU A 666 -21.39 -17.64 -15.23
C GLU A 666 -20.88 -16.69 -14.15
N LEU A 667 -19.72 -16.05 -14.35
CA LEU A 667 -19.22 -15.00 -13.47
C LEU A 667 -20.24 -13.86 -13.30
N TYR A 668 -20.91 -13.47 -14.39
CA TYR A 668 -21.94 -12.43 -14.35
C TYR A 668 -23.18 -12.89 -13.61
N THR A 669 -23.61 -14.14 -13.85
CA THR A 669 -24.75 -14.70 -13.13
C THR A 669 -24.46 -14.83 -11.63
N ALA A 670 -23.28 -15.33 -11.25
CA ALA A 670 -22.85 -15.47 -9.86
C ALA A 670 -22.82 -14.13 -9.14
N ALA A 671 -22.23 -13.10 -9.75
CA ALA A 671 -22.13 -11.77 -9.15
C ALA A 671 -23.48 -11.06 -9.03
N CYS A 672 -24.31 -11.07 -10.08
CA CYS A 672 -25.67 -10.51 -10.05
C CYS A 672 -26.52 -11.22 -8.99
N GLY A 673 -26.47 -12.55 -8.94
CA GLY A 673 -27.22 -13.31 -7.97
C GLY A 673 -26.73 -13.15 -6.54
N LEU A 674 -25.42 -13.01 -6.32
CA LEU A 674 -24.86 -12.65 -5.01
C LEU A 674 -25.40 -11.30 -4.54
N TYR A 675 -25.48 -10.32 -5.44
CA TYR A 675 -26.05 -9.00 -5.15
C TYR A 675 -27.53 -9.07 -4.80
N VAL A 676 -28.32 -9.86 -5.55
CA VAL A 676 -29.73 -10.11 -5.22
C VAL A 676 -29.86 -10.75 -3.85
N CYS A 677 -29.08 -11.78 -3.55
CA CYS A 677 -29.09 -12.44 -2.24
C CYS A 677 -28.71 -11.47 -1.11
N TRP A 678 -27.69 -10.64 -1.33
CA TRP A 678 -27.28 -9.65 -0.35
C TRP A 678 -28.36 -8.58 -0.11
N LEU A 679 -28.99 -8.08 -1.17
CA LEU A 679 -30.09 -7.11 -1.07
C LEU A 679 -31.31 -7.71 -0.37
N THR A 680 -31.67 -8.96 -0.66
CA THR A 680 -32.81 -9.62 0.00
C THR A 680 -32.53 -9.84 1.48
N ILE A 681 -31.34 -10.31 1.86
CA ILE A 681 -30.94 -10.45 3.27
C ILE A 681 -30.99 -9.09 3.97
N ARG A 682 -30.47 -8.03 3.34
CA ARG A 682 -30.50 -6.67 3.89
C ARG A 682 -31.92 -6.13 4.02
N ALA A 683 -32.78 -6.35 3.03
CA ALA A 683 -34.18 -5.96 3.09
C ALA A 683 -34.91 -6.69 4.23
N VAL A 684 -34.71 -8.00 4.38
CA VAL A 684 -35.33 -8.80 5.44
C VAL A 684 -34.86 -8.34 6.83
N THR A 685 -33.56 -8.15 7.03
CA THR A 685 -33.01 -7.67 8.32
C THR A 685 -33.55 -6.29 8.72
N VAL A 686 -33.64 -5.37 7.77
CA VAL A 686 -34.24 -4.04 7.99
C VAL A 686 -35.74 -4.15 8.28
N LEU A 687 -36.47 -4.99 7.55
CA LEU A 687 -37.90 -5.21 7.79
C LEU A 687 -38.17 -5.80 9.17
N VAL A 688 -37.40 -6.80 9.59
CA VAL A 688 -37.50 -7.40 10.94
C VAL A 688 -37.21 -6.37 12.03
N ALA A 689 -36.23 -5.48 11.83
CA ALA A 689 -35.93 -4.41 12.77
C ALA A 689 -37.04 -3.35 12.86
N TRP A 690 -37.77 -3.11 11.76
CA TRP A 690 -38.83 -2.11 11.70
C TRP A 690 -40.19 -2.63 12.16
N MET A 691 -40.49 -3.93 12.01
CA MET A 691 -41.75 -4.55 12.44
C MET A 691 -42.16 -4.21 13.89
N PRO A 692 -41.27 -4.23 14.91
CA PRO A 692 -41.67 -3.91 16.28
C PRO A 692 -41.92 -2.41 16.55
N GLN A 693 -41.51 -1.49 15.67
CA GLN A 693 -41.62 -0.04 15.89
C GLN A 693 -42.99 0.56 15.48
N GLY A 694 -43.89 -0.27 14.94
CA GLY A 694 -45.25 0.12 14.57
C GLY A 694 -45.40 0.74 13.17
N ARG A 695 -46.59 0.58 12.58
CA ARG A 695 -46.88 0.92 11.17
C ARG A 695 -46.61 2.38 10.79
N ARG A 696 -46.85 3.34 11.70
CA ARG A 696 -46.66 4.77 11.42
C ARG A 696 -45.18 5.14 11.23
N VAL A 697 -44.29 4.57 12.04
CA VAL A 697 -42.84 4.77 11.93
C VAL A 697 -42.31 4.12 10.64
N ILE A 698 -42.83 2.94 10.28
CA ILE A 698 -42.53 2.27 9.01
C ILE A 698 -42.88 3.17 7.83
N PHE A 699 -44.08 3.74 7.79
CA PHE A 699 -44.48 4.63 6.69
C PHE A 699 -43.59 5.89 6.59
N GLN A 700 -43.17 6.47 7.71
CA GLN A 700 -42.24 7.60 7.71
C GLN A 700 -40.86 7.19 7.18
N LYS A 701 -40.33 6.05 7.63
CA LYS A 701 -39.04 5.54 7.16
C LYS A 701 -39.06 5.15 5.69
N VAL A 702 -40.14 4.53 5.22
CA VAL A 702 -40.35 4.23 3.80
C VAL A 702 -40.40 5.51 2.96
N LYS A 703 -41.06 6.57 3.45
CA LYS A 703 -41.07 7.88 2.76
C LYS A 703 -39.69 8.54 2.72
N GLU A 704 -38.94 8.52 3.81
CA GLU A 704 -37.56 9.04 3.85
C GLU A 704 -36.65 8.27 2.90
N TRP A 705 -36.74 6.93 2.93
CA TRP A 705 -35.94 6.05 2.06
C TRP A 705 -36.34 6.17 0.60
N SER A 706 -37.63 6.27 0.26
CA SER A 706 -38.06 6.43 -1.13
C SER A 706 -37.57 7.74 -1.73
N LEU A 707 -37.58 8.82 -0.95
CA LEU A 707 -37.04 10.11 -1.36
C LEU A 707 -35.51 10.06 -1.50
N MET A 708 -34.80 9.39 -0.58
CA MET A 708 -33.36 9.16 -0.69
C MET A 708 -33.03 8.34 -1.95
N ILE A 709 -33.72 7.22 -2.19
CA ILE A 709 -33.55 6.35 -3.37
C ILE A 709 -33.81 7.13 -4.65
N MET A 710 -34.85 7.97 -4.69
CA MET A 710 -35.13 8.80 -5.85
C MET A 710 -33.99 9.80 -6.12
N LYS A 711 -33.50 10.50 -5.08
CA LYS A 711 -32.36 11.43 -5.22
C LYS A 711 -31.09 10.71 -5.67
N THR A 712 -30.75 9.57 -5.07
CA THR A 712 -29.57 8.79 -5.45
C THR A 712 -29.70 8.23 -6.86
N LEU A 713 -30.89 7.79 -7.27
CA LEU A 713 -31.15 7.31 -8.62
C LEU A 713 -30.91 8.42 -9.66
N ILE A 714 -31.41 9.64 -9.42
CA ILE A 714 -31.18 10.78 -10.31
C ILE A 714 -29.69 11.08 -10.43
N VAL A 715 -28.98 11.14 -9.29
CA VAL A 715 -27.53 11.38 -9.28
C VAL A 715 -26.78 10.25 -9.99
N ALA A 716 -27.17 9.00 -9.78
CA ALA A 716 -26.56 7.84 -10.42
C ALA A 716 -26.78 7.84 -11.94
N VAL A 717 -27.98 8.15 -12.42
CA VAL A 717 -28.26 8.26 -13.86
C VAL A 717 -27.38 9.35 -14.49
N LEU A 718 -27.23 10.50 -13.83
CA LEU A 718 -26.40 11.59 -14.36
C LEU A 718 -24.90 11.27 -14.32
N LEU A 719 -24.38 10.86 -13.16
CA LEU A 719 -22.94 10.71 -12.92
C LEU A 719 -22.37 9.34 -13.30
N ALA A 720 -23.16 8.26 -13.20
CA ALA A 720 -22.74 6.89 -13.51
C ALA A 720 -23.35 6.36 -14.82
N GLY A 721 -24.40 7.01 -15.36
CA GLY A 721 -24.97 6.69 -16.67
C GLY A 721 -24.47 7.65 -17.76
N VAL A 722 -24.96 8.90 -17.72
CA VAL A 722 -24.76 9.89 -18.78
C VAL A 722 -23.30 10.32 -18.91
N VAL A 723 -22.65 10.74 -17.83
CA VAL A 723 -21.25 11.21 -17.89
C VAL A 723 -20.31 10.12 -18.45
N PRO A 724 -20.32 8.87 -17.96
CA PRO A 724 -19.50 7.80 -18.52
C PRO A 724 -19.81 7.52 -19.98
N LEU A 725 -21.09 7.40 -20.36
CA LEU A 725 -21.45 7.13 -21.75
C LEU A 725 -20.89 8.20 -22.71
N LEU A 726 -21.04 9.49 -22.36
CA LEU A 726 -20.52 10.59 -23.17
C LEU A 726 -18.98 10.56 -23.24
N LEU A 727 -18.34 10.25 -22.12
CA LEU A 727 -16.88 10.24 -22.02
C LEU A 727 -16.26 9.07 -22.79
N GLY A 728 -16.88 7.89 -22.73
CA GLY A 728 -16.45 6.72 -23.50
C GLY A 728 -16.70 6.90 -25.00
N LEU A 729 -17.84 7.47 -25.40
CA LEU A 729 -18.11 7.79 -26.80
C LEU A 729 -17.11 8.82 -27.36
N LEU A 730 -16.72 9.81 -26.55
CA LEU A 730 -15.67 10.76 -26.92
C LEU A 730 -14.32 10.05 -27.11
N PHE A 731 -13.94 9.16 -26.19
CA PHE A 731 -12.70 8.39 -26.29
C PHE A 731 -12.68 7.48 -27.52
N GLU A 732 -13.80 6.79 -27.80
CA GLU A 732 -13.95 5.96 -29.00
C GLU A 732 -13.72 6.78 -30.27
N LEU A 733 -14.33 7.97 -30.37
CA LEU A 733 -14.19 8.84 -31.54
C LEU A 733 -12.79 9.47 -31.69
N VAL A 734 -12.13 9.79 -30.58
CA VAL A 734 -10.82 10.47 -30.60
C VAL A 734 -9.67 9.49 -30.80
N ILE A 735 -9.71 8.31 -30.19
CA ILE A 735 -8.55 7.40 -30.12
C ILE A 735 -8.85 6.08 -30.81
N VAL A 736 -9.86 5.35 -30.35
CA VAL A 736 -10.07 3.95 -30.75
C VAL A 736 -10.46 3.86 -32.22
N ALA A 737 -11.45 4.64 -32.65
CA ALA A 737 -11.95 4.55 -34.00
C ALA A 737 -10.84 4.92 -35.01
N PRO A 738 -10.14 6.08 -34.92
CA PRO A 738 -9.02 6.41 -35.81
C PRO A 738 -7.91 5.34 -35.91
N LEU A 739 -7.64 4.60 -34.84
CA LEU A 739 -6.61 3.57 -34.81
C LEU A 739 -7.10 2.20 -35.29
N ARG A 740 -8.35 1.84 -34.99
CA ARG A 740 -8.88 0.49 -35.17
C ARG A 740 -9.47 0.25 -36.54
N VAL A 741 -10.25 1.18 -37.07
CA VAL A 741 -11.07 0.95 -38.27
C VAL A 741 -10.51 1.75 -39.46
N PRO A 742 -10.21 1.10 -40.60
CA PRO A 742 -9.69 1.75 -41.79
C PRO A 742 -10.71 2.73 -42.39
N LEU A 743 -10.24 3.67 -43.23
CA LEU A 743 -11.08 4.74 -43.80
C LEU A 743 -12.22 4.24 -44.70
N ASP A 744 -12.09 3.03 -45.24
CA ASP A 744 -13.08 2.42 -46.14
C ASP A 744 -14.26 1.76 -45.39
N GLN A 745 -14.17 1.67 -44.05
CA GLN A 745 -15.17 1.01 -43.22
C GLN A 745 -15.77 1.96 -42.18
N THR A 746 -17.08 1.83 -41.92
CA THR A 746 -17.77 2.61 -40.89
C THR A 746 -17.56 1.98 -39.50
N PRO A 747 -17.19 2.77 -38.47
CA PRO A 747 -17.12 2.26 -37.10
C PRO A 747 -18.52 1.89 -36.59
N LEU A 748 -18.64 0.74 -35.95
CA LEU A 748 -19.86 0.32 -35.24
C LEU A 748 -19.73 0.70 -33.77
N PHE A 749 -20.69 1.47 -33.26
CA PHE A 749 -20.73 1.90 -31.86
C PHE A 749 -21.64 0.99 -31.05
N TYR A 750 -21.14 0.52 -29.92
CA TYR A 750 -21.90 -0.30 -28.98
C TYR A 750 -22.07 0.51 -27.68
N PRO A 751 -23.24 1.11 -27.42
CA PRO A 751 -23.42 2.06 -26.31
C PRO A 751 -23.04 1.50 -24.94
N TRP A 752 -23.18 0.19 -24.73
CA TRP A 752 -22.80 -0.45 -23.46
C TRP A 752 -21.27 -0.58 -23.30
N GLN A 753 -20.53 -0.79 -24.40
CA GLN A 753 -19.07 -0.84 -24.39
C GLN A 753 -18.49 0.55 -24.17
N ASP A 754 -19.04 1.54 -24.88
CA ASP A 754 -18.67 2.94 -24.72
C ASP A 754 -18.94 3.37 -23.27
N TRP A 755 -20.09 3.00 -22.70
CA TRP A 755 -20.38 3.25 -21.29
C TRP A 755 -19.35 2.62 -20.35
N ALA A 756 -19.01 1.34 -20.53
CA ALA A 756 -18.06 0.63 -19.67
C ALA A 756 -16.65 1.27 -19.74
N LEU A 757 -16.19 1.58 -20.94
CA LEU A 757 -14.94 2.30 -21.18
C LEU A 757 -14.96 3.68 -20.52
N GLY A 758 -16.09 4.38 -20.63
CA GLY A 758 -16.33 5.66 -19.96
C GLY A 758 -16.27 5.60 -18.44
N VAL A 759 -16.77 4.52 -17.81
CA VAL A 759 -16.70 4.34 -16.35
C VAL A 759 -15.25 4.21 -15.90
N LEU A 760 -14.44 3.45 -16.63
CA LEU A 760 -13.02 3.29 -16.36
C LEU A 760 -12.29 4.63 -16.44
N HIS A 761 -12.53 5.40 -17.50
CA HIS A 761 -11.91 6.71 -17.66
C HIS A 761 -12.42 7.72 -16.62
N ALA A 762 -13.71 7.72 -16.28
CA ALA A 762 -14.25 8.57 -15.22
C ALA A 762 -13.58 8.27 -13.86
N LYS A 763 -13.28 7.00 -13.58
CA LYS A 763 -12.54 6.58 -12.38
C LYS A 763 -11.09 7.10 -12.39
N ILE A 764 -10.39 6.98 -13.52
CA ILE A 764 -9.02 7.52 -13.67
C ILE A 764 -9.02 9.04 -13.49
N ILE A 765 -9.94 9.74 -14.14
CA ILE A 765 -10.08 11.19 -14.02
C ILE A 765 -10.36 11.56 -12.56
N ALA A 766 -11.32 10.91 -11.90
CA ALA A 766 -11.62 11.15 -10.49
C ALA A 766 -10.38 10.93 -9.60
N ALA A 767 -9.63 9.85 -9.79
CA ALA A 767 -8.41 9.57 -9.04
C ALA A 767 -7.35 10.68 -9.23
N ILE A 768 -7.07 11.08 -10.48
CA ILE A 768 -6.16 12.18 -10.79
C ILE A 768 -6.66 13.49 -10.18
N THR A 769 -7.97 13.75 -10.23
CA THR A 769 -8.55 14.99 -9.66
C THR A 769 -8.40 15.05 -8.15
N LEU A 770 -8.48 13.92 -7.45
CA LEU A 770 -8.37 13.81 -5.99
C LEU A 770 -6.91 13.83 -5.53
N MET A 771 -5.98 13.21 -6.28
CA MET A 771 -4.53 13.28 -6.03
C MET A 771 -3.94 14.64 -6.41
N GLY A 772 -4.59 15.38 -7.31
CA GLY A 772 -4.14 16.68 -7.79
C GLY A 772 -4.28 17.83 -6.78
N PRO A 773 -3.83 19.04 -7.18
CA PRO A 773 -3.90 20.24 -6.35
C PRO A 773 -5.35 20.65 -6.05
N GLN A 774 -5.54 21.50 -5.03
CA GLN A 774 -6.86 22.01 -4.65
C GLN A 774 -7.45 22.89 -5.78
N TRP A 775 -8.46 22.36 -6.47
CA TRP A 775 -9.17 22.99 -7.57
C TRP A 775 -10.67 22.72 -7.46
N TRP A 776 -11.48 23.49 -8.21
CA TRP A 776 -12.93 23.52 -8.04
C TRP A 776 -13.60 22.13 -8.10
N LEU A 777 -13.13 21.25 -8.98
CA LEU A 777 -13.72 19.92 -9.16
C LEU A 777 -13.43 19.00 -7.97
N LYS A 778 -12.19 19.00 -7.46
CA LYS A 778 -11.81 18.27 -6.24
C LYS A 778 -12.65 18.72 -5.06
N THR A 779 -12.76 20.03 -4.82
CA THR A 779 -13.55 20.58 -3.71
C THR A 779 -15.04 20.19 -3.80
N VAL A 780 -15.61 20.18 -5.01
CA VAL A 780 -17.00 19.75 -5.21
C VAL A 780 -17.17 18.26 -4.91
N ILE A 781 -16.26 17.41 -5.38
CA ILE A 781 -16.29 15.95 -5.13
C ILE A 781 -16.11 15.66 -3.63
N GLU A 782 -15.13 16.27 -2.99
CA GLU A 782 -14.88 16.14 -1.54
C GLU A 782 -16.09 16.57 -0.71
N GLN A 783 -16.75 17.67 -1.08
CA GLN A 783 -17.95 18.12 -0.39
C GLN A 783 -19.14 17.17 -0.58
N VAL A 784 -19.33 16.63 -1.79
CA VAL A 784 -20.37 15.63 -2.06
C VAL A 784 -20.11 14.35 -1.25
N TYR A 785 -18.85 13.95 -1.14
CA TYR A 785 -18.43 12.82 -0.32
C TYR A 785 -18.67 13.09 1.18
N ALA A 786 -18.28 14.26 1.69
CA ALA A 786 -18.43 14.65 3.09
C ALA A 786 -19.91 14.74 3.54
N ASN A 787 -20.81 15.19 2.67
CA ASN A 787 -22.26 15.24 2.97
C ASN A 787 -22.88 13.83 3.09
N GLY A 788 -22.27 12.82 2.47
CA GLY A 788 -22.74 11.44 2.47
C GLY A 788 -24.06 11.21 1.72
N ILE A 789 -24.44 9.93 1.59
CA ILE A 789 -25.61 9.52 0.80
C ILE A 789 -26.95 9.93 1.43
N ARG A 790 -27.00 10.09 2.76
CA ARG A 790 -28.23 10.43 3.48
C ARG A 790 -28.65 11.90 3.28
N ASN A 791 -27.69 12.81 3.16
CA ASN A 791 -27.92 14.25 3.04
C ASN A 791 -27.50 14.78 1.67
N ILE A 792 -27.92 14.10 0.59
CA ILE A 792 -27.61 14.54 -0.78
C ILE A 792 -28.36 15.84 -1.11
N ASP A 793 -27.58 16.89 -1.39
CA ASP A 793 -28.05 18.12 -2.04
C ASP A 793 -28.01 17.95 -3.56
N LEU A 794 -29.17 17.56 -4.12
CA LEU A 794 -29.34 17.35 -5.55
C LEU A 794 -29.08 18.63 -6.37
N HIS A 795 -29.48 19.79 -5.84
CA HIS A 795 -29.32 21.06 -6.55
C HIS A 795 -27.84 21.42 -6.68
N TYR A 796 -27.08 21.24 -5.61
CA TYR A 796 -25.63 21.45 -5.61
C TYR A 796 -24.93 20.53 -6.61
N ILE A 797 -25.20 19.23 -6.57
CA ILE A 797 -24.57 18.25 -7.47
C ILE A 797 -24.89 18.55 -8.93
N ILE A 798 -26.15 18.81 -9.27
CA ILE A 798 -26.53 19.07 -10.66
C ILE A 798 -25.85 20.35 -11.16
N ARG A 799 -25.88 21.44 -10.38
CA ARG A 799 -25.43 22.75 -10.84
C ARG A 799 -23.90 22.90 -10.83
N LYS A 800 -23.22 22.28 -9.86
CA LYS A 800 -21.77 22.43 -9.67
C LYS A 800 -20.96 21.29 -10.25
N LEU A 801 -21.54 20.10 -10.43
CA LEU A 801 -20.83 18.92 -10.93
C LEU A 801 -21.40 18.42 -12.27
N ALA A 802 -22.63 17.91 -12.26
CA ALA A 802 -23.15 17.16 -13.41
C ALA A 802 -23.36 18.05 -14.65
N ALA A 803 -24.07 19.18 -14.53
CA ALA A 803 -24.40 20.03 -15.67
C ALA A 803 -23.15 20.63 -16.35
N PRO A 804 -22.15 21.20 -15.63
CA PRO A 804 -20.92 21.68 -16.26
C PRO A 804 -20.16 20.58 -17.00
N VAL A 805 -19.99 19.41 -16.39
CA VAL A 805 -19.24 18.29 -17.01
C VAL A 805 -19.99 17.75 -18.23
N ILE A 806 -21.29 17.48 -18.11
CA ILE A 806 -22.12 17.03 -19.23
C ILE A 806 -22.11 18.06 -20.36
N SER A 807 -22.19 19.36 -20.05
CA SER A 807 -22.16 20.42 -21.06
C SER A 807 -20.84 20.44 -21.82
N VAL A 808 -19.70 20.33 -21.13
CA VAL A 808 -18.38 20.29 -21.78
C VAL A 808 -18.24 19.03 -22.66
N LEU A 809 -18.65 17.86 -22.16
CA LEU A 809 -18.60 16.62 -22.92
C LEU A 809 -19.51 16.68 -24.16
N LEU A 810 -20.75 17.15 -24.02
CA LEU A 810 -21.67 17.34 -25.15
C LEU A 810 -21.11 18.33 -26.17
N LEU A 811 -20.55 19.47 -25.73
CA LEU A 811 -19.91 20.42 -26.65
C LEU A 811 -18.74 19.78 -27.40
N SER A 812 -17.91 18.99 -26.71
CA SER A 812 -16.77 18.29 -27.33
C SER A 812 -17.19 17.23 -28.35
N LEU A 813 -18.40 16.67 -28.22
CA LEU A 813 -18.97 15.71 -29.16
C LEU A 813 -19.70 16.39 -30.32
N CYS A 814 -20.53 17.39 -30.02
CA CYS A 814 -21.40 18.03 -31.00
C CYS A 814 -20.64 19.01 -31.91
N VAL A 815 -19.66 19.77 -31.40
CA VAL A 815 -18.95 20.77 -32.22
C VAL A 815 -18.19 20.13 -33.40
N PRO A 816 -17.37 19.09 -33.22
CA PRO A 816 -16.71 18.42 -34.35
C PRO A 816 -17.71 17.82 -35.33
N TYR A 817 -18.79 17.21 -34.82
CA TYR A 817 -19.84 16.63 -35.66
C TYR A 817 -20.52 17.69 -36.54
N VAL A 818 -20.92 18.82 -35.96
CA VAL A 818 -21.56 19.92 -36.70
C VAL A 818 -20.62 20.50 -37.76
N ILE A 819 -19.32 20.60 -37.47
CA ILE A 819 -18.33 21.06 -38.45
C ILE A 819 -18.21 20.04 -39.59
N ALA A 820 -18.03 18.74 -39.28
CA ALA A 820 -17.79 17.70 -40.27
C ALA A 820 -19.02 17.39 -41.14
N SER A 821 -20.22 17.34 -40.55
CA SER A 821 -21.46 16.98 -41.26
C SER A 821 -22.24 18.19 -41.77
N GLY A 822 -22.05 19.38 -41.18
CA GLY A 822 -22.75 20.60 -41.58
C GLY A 822 -21.89 21.54 -42.44
N VAL A 823 -20.75 21.99 -41.90
CA VAL A 823 -19.93 23.02 -42.54
C VAL A 823 -19.14 22.50 -43.74
N VAL A 824 -18.56 21.30 -43.64
CA VAL A 824 -17.70 20.75 -44.71
C VAL A 824 -18.46 20.47 -46.01
N PRO A 825 -19.68 19.89 -46.01
CA PRO A 825 -20.43 19.70 -47.25
C PRO A 825 -20.84 21.01 -47.93
N LEU A 826 -21.07 22.08 -47.16
CA LEU A 826 -21.35 23.42 -47.70
C LEU A 826 -20.17 24.00 -48.51
N LEU A 827 -18.95 23.50 -48.29
CA LEU A 827 -17.74 23.91 -49.01
C LEU A 827 -17.52 23.16 -50.33
N GLY A 828 -18.41 22.23 -50.71
CA GLY A 828 -18.35 21.52 -52.00
C GLY A 828 -17.22 20.49 -52.11
N VAL A 829 -16.84 19.86 -50.99
CA VAL A 829 -15.72 18.92 -50.88
C VAL A 829 -16.09 17.50 -51.38
N THR A 830 -15.11 16.74 -51.90
CA THR A 830 -15.31 15.34 -52.33
C THR A 830 -15.67 14.41 -51.18
N ALA A 831 -16.40 13.32 -51.45
CA ALA A 831 -16.85 12.36 -50.43
C ALA A 831 -15.69 11.71 -49.64
N GLU A 832 -14.57 11.44 -50.31
CA GLU A 832 -13.36 10.90 -49.67
C GLU A 832 -12.76 11.87 -48.64
N MET A 833 -12.67 13.14 -49.00
CA MET A 833 -12.16 14.18 -48.11
C MET A 833 -13.15 14.44 -46.96
N GLN A 834 -14.46 14.31 -47.19
CA GLN A 834 -15.47 14.37 -46.13
C GLN A 834 -15.28 13.23 -45.10
N ASN A 835 -15.05 11.99 -45.55
CA ASN A 835 -14.77 10.86 -44.66
C ASN A 835 -13.46 11.07 -43.87
N LEU A 836 -12.43 11.60 -44.52
CA LEU A 836 -11.17 11.94 -43.86
C LEU A 836 -11.36 12.98 -42.74
N VAL A 837 -12.18 14.01 -42.99
CA VAL A 837 -12.49 15.04 -41.98
C VAL A 837 -13.31 14.44 -40.83
N HIS A 838 -14.32 13.61 -41.09
CA HIS A 838 -15.07 12.93 -40.03
C HIS A 838 -14.17 12.12 -39.11
N ARG A 839 -13.09 11.54 -39.64
CA ARG A 839 -12.15 10.72 -38.86
C ARG A 839 -11.12 11.52 -38.06
N ARG A 840 -10.64 12.65 -38.60
CA ARG A 840 -9.51 13.39 -38.02
C ARG A 840 -9.91 14.61 -37.19
N ILE A 841 -11.14 15.11 -37.33
CA ILE A 841 -11.57 16.33 -36.65
C ILE A 841 -11.57 16.22 -35.12
N TYR A 842 -11.95 15.06 -34.57
CA TYR A 842 -11.96 14.78 -33.14
C TYR A 842 -10.53 14.78 -32.53
N PRO A 843 -9.57 13.97 -33.04
CA PRO A 843 -8.18 14.06 -32.61
C PRO A 843 -7.58 15.47 -32.77
N PHE A 844 -7.87 16.15 -33.88
CA PHE A 844 -7.35 17.49 -34.15
C PHE A 844 -7.84 18.51 -33.13
N LEU A 845 -9.13 18.55 -32.83
CA LEU A 845 -9.67 19.46 -31.82
C LEU A 845 -9.15 19.16 -30.42
N LEU A 846 -8.97 17.89 -30.05
CA LEU A 846 -8.32 17.54 -28.79
C LEU A 846 -6.89 18.08 -28.74
N MET A 847 -6.11 17.90 -29.81
CA MET A 847 -4.74 18.43 -29.89
C MET A 847 -4.71 19.96 -29.69
N VAL A 848 -5.66 20.69 -30.29
CA VAL A 848 -5.79 22.15 -30.11
C VAL A 848 -6.13 22.51 -28.67
N VAL A 849 -7.06 21.81 -28.03
CA VAL A 849 -7.42 22.05 -26.61
C VAL A 849 -6.24 21.76 -25.69
N VAL A 850 -5.52 20.67 -25.92
CA VAL A 850 -4.30 20.33 -25.17
C VAL A 850 -3.23 21.40 -25.36
N LEU A 851 -3.01 21.87 -26.59
CA LEU A 851 -2.06 22.95 -26.89
C LEU A 851 -2.45 24.24 -26.15
N MET A 852 -3.73 24.63 -26.16
CA MET A 852 -4.22 25.80 -25.42
C MET A 852 -4.04 25.63 -23.90
N GLY A 853 -4.24 24.42 -23.38
CA GLY A 853 -3.97 24.07 -21.99
C GLY A 853 -2.49 24.22 -21.63
N ILE A 854 -1.59 23.69 -22.47
CA ILE A 854 -0.14 23.84 -22.33
C ILE A 854 0.24 25.31 -22.37
N LEU A 855 -0.26 26.09 -23.33
CA LEU A 855 0.00 27.52 -23.43
C LEU A 855 -0.48 28.27 -22.17
N SER A 856 -1.67 27.98 -21.66
CA SER A 856 -2.17 28.59 -20.42
C SER A 856 -1.28 28.22 -19.22
N PHE A 857 -0.83 26.97 -19.14
CA PHE A 857 0.09 26.53 -18.10
C PHE A 857 1.44 27.26 -18.21
N GLN A 858 2.01 27.36 -19.42
CA GLN A 858 3.26 28.08 -19.67
C GLN A 858 3.14 29.56 -19.28
N VAL A 859 2.02 30.22 -19.58
CA VAL A 859 1.76 31.60 -19.14
C VAL A 859 1.75 31.73 -17.61
N ARG A 860 1.19 30.75 -16.89
CA ARG A 860 1.21 30.74 -15.42
C ARG A 860 2.62 30.52 -14.87
N GLN A 861 3.38 29.60 -15.46
CA GLN A 861 4.78 29.37 -15.07
C GLN A 861 5.63 30.61 -15.33
N PHE A 862 5.44 31.26 -16.48
CA PHE A 862 6.11 32.52 -16.79
C PHE A 862 5.76 33.62 -15.78
N LYS A 863 4.50 33.71 -15.34
CA LYS A 863 4.10 34.66 -14.29
C LYS A 863 4.83 34.38 -12.97
N ARG A 864 4.94 33.11 -12.57
CA ARG A 864 5.68 32.71 -11.36
C ARG A 864 7.16 33.04 -11.47
N LEU A 865 7.78 32.72 -12.61
CA LEU A 865 9.18 33.05 -12.88
C LEU A 865 9.42 34.57 -12.87
N TYR A 866 8.50 35.34 -13.46
CA TYR A 866 8.57 36.81 -13.43
C TYR A 866 8.51 37.34 -11.99
N GLU A 867 7.63 36.80 -11.15
CA GLU A 867 7.55 37.16 -9.72
C GLU A 867 8.81 36.72 -8.96
N HIS A 868 9.38 35.56 -9.28
CA HIS A 868 10.62 35.08 -8.66
C HIS A 868 11.83 35.97 -9.02
N ILE A 869 12.06 36.27 -10.30
CA ILE A 869 13.12 37.19 -10.75
C ILE A 869 12.94 38.58 -10.12
N LYS A 870 11.69 39.05 -10.03
CA LYS A 870 11.38 40.33 -9.37
C LYS A 870 11.80 40.32 -7.91
N ASN A 871 11.51 39.23 -7.20
CA ASN A 871 11.85 39.10 -5.79
C ASN A 871 13.36 38.96 -5.62
N ASP A 872 14.02 38.09 -6.36
CA ASP A 872 15.47 37.84 -6.24
C ASP A 872 16.31 39.12 -6.41
N LYS A 873 15.98 39.95 -7.41
CA LYS A 873 16.78 41.16 -7.71
C LYS A 873 16.40 42.40 -6.88
N TYR A 874 15.15 42.53 -6.46
CA TYR A 874 14.64 43.78 -5.88
C TYR A 874 14.05 43.63 -4.47
N LEU A 875 13.91 42.41 -3.93
CA LEU A 875 13.41 42.22 -2.57
C LEU A 875 14.53 42.53 -1.57
N VAL A 876 14.44 43.68 -0.91
CA VAL A 876 15.41 44.09 0.13
C VAL A 876 15.09 43.41 1.47
N GLY A 877 13.82 43.06 1.67
CA GLY A 877 13.37 42.34 2.85
C GLY A 877 11.86 42.20 2.88
N GLN A 878 11.35 41.59 3.94
CA GLN A 878 9.91 41.45 4.16
C GLN A 878 9.52 42.24 5.41
N ARG A 879 8.40 42.96 5.36
CA ARG A 879 7.83 43.69 6.49
C ARG A 879 6.69 42.91 7.11
N LEU A 880 6.67 42.83 8.43
CA LEU A 880 5.54 42.25 9.14
C LEU A 880 4.30 43.14 8.99
N VAL A 881 3.17 42.54 8.61
CA VAL A 881 1.91 43.26 8.46
C VAL A 881 1.11 43.18 9.76
N ASN A 882 0.56 44.31 10.18
CA ASN A 882 -0.37 44.32 11.30
C ASN A 882 -1.69 43.67 10.90
N TYR A 883 -2.22 42.82 11.77
CA TYR A 883 -3.58 42.34 11.71
C TYR A 883 -4.54 43.53 11.76
N GLU A 884 -5.14 43.82 10.62
CA GLU A 884 -6.29 44.71 10.52
C GLU A 884 -7.55 43.92 10.85
N ARG A 885 -8.17 44.25 11.98
CA ARG A 885 -9.53 43.79 12.27
C ARG A 885 -10.41 44.37 11.17
N LYS A 886 -10.98 43.53 10.29
CA LYS A 886 -12.03 43.94 9.35
C LYS A 886 -13.19 44.52 10.14
N SER A 887 -13.12 45.82 10.45
CA SER A 887 -14.24 46.60 10.94
C SER A 887 -15.21 46.67 9.78
N GLY A 888 -16.32 45.96 9.89
CA GLY A 888 -17.41 46.11 8.93
C GLY A 888 -17.95 47.53 9.00
N LYS A 889 -17.41 48.44 8.18
CA LYS A 889 -18.03 49.72 7.82
C LYS A 889 -17.54 50.15 6.43
N GLN A 890 -18.43 50.08 5.46
CA GLN A 890 -18.37 50.84 4.21
C GLN A 890 -18.36 52.35 4.55
N GLY A 891 -17.52 53.14 3.89
CA GLY A 891 -17.67 54.59 3.75
C GLY A 891 -16.41 55.43 4.03
N THR A 892 -15.87 56.04 2.96
CA THR A 892 -15.06 57.30 2.88
C THR A 892 -13.75 57.36 3.68
N SER A 893 -12.59 57.78 3.19
CA SER A 893 -12.18 58.73 2.15
C SER A 893 -10.69 58.50 1.80
N ALA A 894 -10.29 58.68 0.55
CA ALA A 894 -8.88 58.63 0.11
C ALA A 894 -8.09 59.87 0.59
N PRO A 895 -6.79 59.76 0.95
CA PRO A 895 -5.91 60.91 1.11
C PRO A 895 -5.29 61.33 -0.25
N PRO A 896 -4.92 62.61 -0.44
CA PRO A 896 -4.39 63.13 -1.70
C PRO A 896 -2.90 62.76 -1.87
N PRO A 897 -2.36 62.81 -3.11
CA PRO A 897 -0.94 62.56 -3.36
C PRO A 897 -0.12 63.77 -2.89
N GLN A 898 0.91 63.53 -2.06
CA GLN A 898 1.91 64.55 -1.75
C GLN A 898 2.92 64.65 -2.90
N SER A 899 3.03 65.87 -3.41
CA SER A 899 3.98 66.35 -4.40
C SER A 899 5.41 66.43 -3.84
N SER A 900 6.35 66.14 -4.72
CA SER A 900 7.78 66.44 -4.69
C SER A 900 8.17 67.82 -4.15
N GLN A 901 9.11 67.82 -3.19
CA GLN A 901 10.10 68.85 -2.78
C GLN A 901 10.85 68.20 -1.58
N GLU A 902 12.16 67.99 -1.51
CA GLU A 902 13.39 68.34 -2.25
C GLU A 902 14.21 67.09 -2.53
#